data_AF-A0A922CLA3-F1
#
_entry.id   AF-A0A922CLA3-F1
#
_cell.length_a   1.000
_cell.length_b   1.000
_cell.length_c   1.000
_cell.angle_alpha   90.00
_cell.angle_beta   90.00
_cell.angle_gamma   90.00
#
_symmetry.space_group_name_H-M   'P 1'
#
loop_
_entity.id
_entity.type
_entity.pdbx_description
1 polymer ?
#
loop_
_entity_poly.entity_id
_entity_poly.type
_entity_poly.pdbx_seq_one_letter_code
_entity_poly.pdbx_strand_id
1 'polypeptide(L)'
;MVITDYVPGNLTEVFEKYNREVIDGKTYIPVRVFTYLIGKEVTNVNEIRWMACLNRGYFVHIHSVEEVQQQVLKYINVIARPMILEGKDPPPTWTHANIDYTRTTHWDVSPDKDKPDEDKLVTSVAIPAFDYGSNQKQNDVILLGVAGTDVPIDSIAKLAQPHQLGVNGYSFIVSNNGYLLLHPLLITTINGVMQDNYNSVDFVEVEQVDDGKGSRELGEQIQELRRSLVMGIDGNMTKIKVLYHYDNMRRISRVQHDYFFKQLVGTPFSMGISLPRRYGDTELLLKDNPLEAKQGKELTGINVTDYFRFSYRIHPDWVYCKYHYLEGHESDTPEIELWKFLVRLSHSDLNITIKQYMDEAVSTWTKQTHCGNARRELGKDDYYCTEDLVKQLVFDAKLSTPYFEKWDATDEEWELAKKYNVTVRFIATSSGLTRWHYIFDPTKNERVNDTGYRHKDYPGKVFGDIYYNAIEETWYKAAVLQHMITPESLVIATPLPILDDIIEKKPPIENEDGDITITASYAIFYKDNEFETPASVVGFEYSYLQFYERFMEITNASWSGTKELSCHGDDYDCYVIDSSGYVVLSRNKDQVGSFFGTINKHVFQTFLDKNIFDHVEVFNYQALCPHSIVPEGESCSWTLNTPFTILGSLLKWLLTQMLLFASNLYGLDRYSYAVPVEDDYIDSIYNEGPTGEPSTLPPPMENKTIPAKEDNEGPPFSCDHSIRLFILDQNYFLSTTGAQPMDYEDEPGECHPPYWAAYVPNTNLLLVVVKNEDREYSYNCKEPPNTKPRPTINSTTSFEPCHKLDLGGLIRRPLEGCYTYHDKERNITACGLGSVIRTDLALLLMTASAALLMGAFS
;
A
#
# COMPACT_ATOMS: atom_id res chain seq x y z
N MET A 1 32.80 -8.78 1.53
CA MET A 1 32.97 -9.98 2.39
C MET A 1 33.44 -11.11 1.48
N VAL A 2 34.28 -12.02 1.97
CA VAL A 2 34.82 -13.14 1.19
C VAL A 2 34.29 -14.43 1.79
N ILE A 3 33.57 -15.22 0.99
CA ILE A 3 33.06 -16.53 1.38
C ILE A 3 33.85 -17.56 0.58
N THR A 4 34.55 -18.47 1.26
CA THR A 4 35.46 -19.40 0.61
C THR A 4 35.71 -20.63 1.47
N ASP A 5 36.04 -21.75 0.83
CA ASP A 5 36.55 -22.97 1.44
C ASP A 5 38.09 -23.03 1.41
N TYR A 6 38.73 -22.27 0.52
CA TYR A 6 40.16 -22.30 0.29
C TYR A 6 40.71 -21.01 -0.34
N VAL A 7 41.89 -20.59 0.11
CA VAL A 7 42.62 -19.48 -0.53
C VAL A 7 43.99 -19.96 -1.05
N PRO A 8 44.32 -19.68 -2.33
CA PRO A 8 45.51 -20.22 -2.99
C PRO A 8 46.85 -19.65 -2.52
N GLY A 9 46.88 -18.63 -1.65
CA GLY A 9 48.12 -18.09 -1.11
C GLY A 9 47.99 -16.70 -0.46
N ASN A 10 49.13 -16.05 -0.24
CA ASN A 10 49.22 -14.73 0.40
C ASN A 10 48.80 -13.59 -0.57
N LEU A 11 47.71 -12.88 -0.24
CA LEU A 11 47.16 -11.76 -1.02
C LEU A 11 47.54 -10.37 -0.48
N THR A 12 48.60 -10.27 0.35
CA THR A 12 49.00 -9.01 1.00
C THR A 12 49.27 -7.89 -0.01
N GLU A 13 49.91 -8.19 -1.15
CA GLU A 13 50.21 -7.19 -2.20
C GLU A 13 48.93 -6.52 -2.75
N VAL A 14 47.83 -7.26 -2.86
CA VAL A 14 46.54 -6.73 -3.31
C VAL A 14 45.99 -5.73 -2.30
N PHE A 15 46.04 -6.06 -1.00
CA PHE A 15 45.55 -5.16 0.05
C PHE A 15 46.45 -3.94 0.23
N GLU A 16 47.76 -4.08 0.08
CA GLU A 16 48.70 -2.95 0.10
C GLU A 16 48.47 -1.98 -1.05
N LYS A 17 48.15 -2.50 -2.24
CA LYS A 17 47.90 -1.65 -3.42
C LYS A 17 46.52 -0.98 -3.40
N TYR A 18 45.48 -1.67 -2.95
CA TYR A 18 44.09 -1.23 -3.12
C TYR A 18 43.38 -0.82 -1.82
N ASN A 19 43.93 -1.15 -0.65
CA ASN A 19 43.26 -0.91 0.65
C ASN A 19 44.20 -0.27 1.70
N ARG A 20 45.22 0.46 1.24
CA ARG A 20 46.11 1.28 2.05
C ARG A 20 46.25 2.64 1.39
N GLU A 21 45.66 3.65 1.99
CA GLU A 21 45.83 5.04 1.57
C GLU A 21 46.63 5.79 2.64
N VAL A 22 47.53 6.70 2.24
CA VAL A 22 48.27 7.52 3.21
C VAL A 22 47.72 8.94 3.13
N ILE A 23 46.98 9.34 4.16
CA ILE A 23 46.41 10.69 4.31
C ILE A 23 47.04 11.31 5.56
N ASP A 24 47.63 12.49 5.44
CA ASP A 24 48.31 13.22 6.52
C ASP A 24 49.33 12.39 7.32
N GLY A 25 50.11 11.55 6.62
CA GLY A 25 51.14 10.70 7.24
C GLY A 25 50.59 9.51 8.05
N LYS A 26 49.27 9.29 8.04
CA LYS A 26 48.62 8.13 8.65
C LYS A 26 48.13 7.16 7.57
N THR A 27 48.40 5.87 7.73
CA THR A 27 47.81 4.83 6.88
C THR A 27 46.33 4.65 7.21
N TYR A 28 45.47 4.94 6.26
CA TYR A 28 44.03 4.75 6.26
C TYR A 28 43.66 3.44 5.55
N ILE A 29 42.67 2.73 6.09
CA ILE A 29 42.17 1.46 5.55
C ILE A 29 40.69 1.68 5.24
N PRO A 30 40.33 2.00 3.98
CA PRO A 30 38.96 2.35 3.60
C PRO A 30 38.00 1.15 3.65
N VAL A 31 38.47 -0.04 3.29
CA VAL A 31 37.63 -1.23 3.10
C VAL A 31 37.85 -2.23 4.23
N ARG A 32 36.74 -2.71 4.82
CA ARG A 32 36.75 -3.81 5.80
C ARG A 32 36.60 -5.16 5.09
N VAL A 33 37.45 -6.12 5.44
CA VAL A 33 37.41 -7.46 4.82
C VAL A 33 36.98 -8.49 5.87
N PHE A 34 35.75 -8.99 5.73
CA PHE A 34 35.25 -10.12 6.51
C PHE A 34 35.47 -11.41 5.73
N THR A 35 35.96 -12.45 6.40
CA THR A 35 36.25 -13.74 5.78
C THR A 35 35.44 -14.84 6.45
N TYR A 36 34.64 -15.54 5.65
CA TYR A 36 33.82 -16.68 6.06
C TYR A 36 34.40 -17.93 5.45
N LEU A 37 34.97 -18.78 6.30
CA LEU A 37 35.51 -20.08 5.92
C LEU A 37 34.39 -21.13 6.02
N ILE A 38 34.00 -21.74 4.91
CA ILE A 38 32.94 -22.75 4.89
C ILE A 38 33.55 -24.14 4.75
N GLY A 39 33.09 -25.07 5.58
CA GLY A 39 33.41 -26.49 5.46
C GLY A 39 34.13 -27.06 6.68
N LYS A 40 34.08 -28.38 6.81
CA LYS A 40 34.68 -29.11 7.95
C LYS A 40 36.18 -29.36 7.75
N GLU A 41 36.60 -29.61 6.52
CA GLU A 41 37.99 -29.90 6.16
C GLU A 41 38.53 -28.75 5.30
N VAL A 42 39.19 -27.81 5.96
CA VAL A 42 39.66 -26.57 5.34
C VAL A 42 41.15 -26.41 5.60
N THR A 43 41.90 -26.02 4.57
CA THR A 43 43.34 -25.74 4.65
C THR A 43 43.59 -24.23 4.59
N ASN A 44 44.71 -23.77 5.13
CA ASN A 44 45.12 -22.34 5.12
C ASN A 44 44.21 -21.39 5.94
N VAL A 45 43.75 -21.85 7.11
CA VAL A 45 42.91 -21.05 8.04
C VAL A 45 43.63 -19.77 8.49
N ASN A 46 44.94 -19.85 8.70
CA ASN A 46 45.75 -18.74 9.20
C ASN A 46 45.80 -17.60 8.18
N GLU A 47 46.00 -17.90 6.90
CA GLU A 47 46.08 -16.95 5.81
C GLU A 47 44.76 -16.17 5.69
N ILE A 48 43.63 -16.89 5.71
CA ILE A 48 42.28 -16.30 5.66
C ILE A 48 42.03 -15.40 6.87
N ARG A 49 42.40 -15.87 8.06
CA ARG A 49 42.30 -15.08 9.29
C ARG A 49 43.15 -13.81 9.21
N TRP A 50 44.40 -13.93 8.76
CA TRP A 50 45.30 -12.79 8.54
C TRP A 50 44.71 -11.76 7.59
N MET A 51 44.03 -12.19 6.52
CA MET A 51 43.36 -11.27 5.59
C MET A 51 42.27 -10.44 6.27
N ALA A 52 41.47 -11.04 7.15
CA ALA A 52 40.47 -10.29 7.92
C ALA A 52 41.12 -9.34 8.94
N CYS A 53 42.11 -9.83 9.69
CA CYS A 53 42.74 -9.04 10.75
C CYS A 53 43.50 -7.83 10.20
N LEU A 54 44.22 -7.98 9.08
CA LEU A 54 44.94 -6.88 8.43
C LEU A 54 44.00 -5.79 7.89
N ASN A 55 42.74 -6.11 7.63
CA ASN A 55 41.77 -5.21 7.01
C ASN A 55 40.61 -4.87 7.96
N ARG A 56 40.83 -4.90 9.28
CA ARG A 56 39.86 -4.47 10.32
C ARG A 56 38.47 -5.14 10.19
N GLY A 57 38.45 -6.36 9.68
CA GLY A 57 37.23 -7.15 9.59
C GLY A 57 37.16 -8.20 10.70
N TYR A 58 36.48 -9.29 10.40
CA TYR A 58 36.28 -10.40 11.32
C TYR A 58 36.40 -11.73 10.57
N PHE A 59 37.04 -12.70 11.23
CA PHE A 59 37.16 -14.07 10.74
C PHE A 59 36.08 -14.94 11.38
N VAL A 60 35.44 -15.76 10.56
CA VAL A 60 34.35 -16.65 10.96
C VAL A 60 34.54 -17.99 10.26
N HIS A 61 34.50 -19.09 11.01
CA HIS A 61 34.46 -20.45 10.47
C HIS A 61 33.04 -21.01 10.64
N ILE A 62 32.45 -21.45 9.52
CA ILE A 62 31.11 -22.05 9.44
C ILE A 62 31.30 -23.54 9.11
N HIS A 63 31.01 -24.41 10.09
CA HIS A 63 31.15 -25.86 9.92
C HIS A 63 29.88 -26.52 9.36
N SER A 64 28.73 -25.87 9.58
CA SER A 64 27.40 -26.43 9.34
C SER A 64 26.41 -25.34 8.91
N VAL A 65 25.27 -25.74 8.36
CA VAL A 65 24.24 -24.79 7.90
C VAL A 65 23.56 -24.11 9.09
N GLU A 66 23.43 -24.82 10.22
CA GLU A 66 22.81 -24.33 11.44
C GLU A 66 23.60 -23.18 12.08
N GLU A 67 24.93 -23.16 11.89
CA GLU A 67 25.79 -22.09 12.40
C GLU A 67 25.70 -20.80 11.57
N VAL A 68 25.26 -20.87 10.31
CA VAL A 68 25.31 -19.74 9.36
C VAL A 68 24.64 -18.50 9.94
N GLN A 69 23.43 -18.63 10.49
CA GLN A 69 22.67 -17.49 10.99
C GLN A 69 23.39 -16.78 12.13
N GLN A 70 23.94 -17.52 13.10
CA GLN A 70 24.65 -16.95 14.25
C GLN A 70 26.01 -16.36 13.85
N GLN A 71 26.70 -17.02 12.93
CA GLN A 71 28.05 -16.68 12.52
C GLN A 71 28.09 -15.47 11.59
N VAL A 72 27.13 -15.37 10.66
CA VAL A 72 27.01 -14.23 9.73
C VAL A 72 26.72 -12.95 10.47
N LEU A 73 25.84 -12.94 11.49
CA LEU A 73 25.45 -11.73 12.23
C LEU A 73 26.59 -11.07 13.04
N LYS A 74 27.70 -11.78 13.30
CA LYS A 74 28.83 -11.25 14.11
C LYS A 74 29.52 -10.02 13.49
N TYR A 75 29.37 -9.80 12.18
CA TYR A 75 29.94 -8.62 11.53
C TYR A 75 29.38 -7.29 12.07
N ILE A 76 28.13 -7.28 12.58
CA ILE A 76 27.45 -6.08 13.10
C ILE A 76 28.27 -5.47 14.26
N ASN A 77 28.75 -6.30 15.18
CA ASN A 77 29.56 -5.84 16.32
C ASN A 77 30.85 -5.15 15.87
N VAL A 78 31.43 -5.56 14.74
CA VAL A 78 32.66 -4.94 14.20
C VAL A 78 32.35 -3.64 13.46
N ILE A 79 31.25 -3.59 12.70
CA ILE A 79 30.80 -2.35 12.01
C ILE A 79 30.36 -1.30 13.02
N ALA A 80 29.80 -1.69 14.17
CA ALA A 80 29.36 -0.76 15.19
C ALA A 80 30.52 -0.04 15.91
N ARG A 81 31.74 -0.62 15.97
CA ARG A 81 32.88 -0.10 16.76
C ARG A 81 33.15 1.41 16.60
N PRO A 82 33.21 2.00 15.39
CA PRO A 82 33.43 3.44 15.23
C PRO A 82 32.34 4.29 15.88
N MET A 83 31.09 3.85 15.79
CA MET A 83 29.95 4.52 16.41
C MET A 83 30.07 4.51 17.94
N ILE A 84 30.49 3.38 18.53
CA ILE A 84 30.66 3.29 19.98
C ILE A 84 31.85 4.13 20.48
N LEU A 85 32.95 4.10 19.72
CA LEU A 85 34.19 4.82 20.06
C LEU A 85 34.06 6.35 19.97
N GLU A 86 33.14 6.86 19.15
CA GLU A 86 32.81 8.28 19.08
C GLU A 86 32.29 8.80 20.43
N GLY A 87 31.64 7.95 21.23
CA GLY A 87 31.15 8.28 22.57
C GLY A 87 30.05 9.35 22.59
N LYS A 88 29.37 9.55 21.45
CA LYS A 88 28.19 10.40 21.32
C LYS A 88 26.94 9.55 21.27
N ASP A 89 25.84 10.07 21.79
CA ASP A 89 24.53 9.43 21.65
C ASP A 89 24.15 9.37 20.16
N PRO A 90 23.91 8.17 19.60
CA PRO A 90 23.50 8.04 18.21
C PRO A 90 22.06 8.53 18.02
N PRO A 91 21.72 9.09 16.85
CA PRO A 91 20.37 9.52 16.57
C PRO A 91 19.41 8.32 16.52
N PRO A 92 18.14 8.48 16.93
CA PRO A 92 17.13 7.45 16.75
C PRO A 92 16.93 7.18 15.25
N THR A 93 16.90 5.90 14.88
CA THR A 93 16.72 5.47 13.49
C THR A 93 15.34 4.87 13.31
N TRP A 94 14.66 5.24 12.22
CA TRP A 94 13.34 4.71 11.87
C TRP A 94 13.45 3.64 10.80
N THR A 95 12.69 2.56 10.93
CA THR A 95 12.54 1.56 9.87
C THR A 95 11.50 2.01 8.85
N HIS A 96 11.55 1.41 7.65
CA HIS A 96 10.40 1.46 6.73
C HIS A 96 9.21 0.69 7.31
N ALA A 97 8.07 0.72 6.62
CA ALA A 97 6.89 -0.05 6.98
C ALA A 97 7.24 -1.54 7.14
N ASN A 98 6.79 -2.15 8.22
CA ASN A 98 6.93 -3.56 8.51
C ASN A 98 5.66 -4.07 9.20
N ILE A 99 5.46 -5.39 9.26
CA ILE A 99 4.32 -5.99 9.95
C ILE A 99 4.75 -6.46 11.34
N ASP A 100 3.94 -6.13 12.34
CA ASP A 100 4.02 -6.79 13.64
C ASP A 100 2.97 -7.91 13.75
N TYR A 101 3.42 -9.14 13.53
CA TYR A 101 2.59 -10.35 13.71
C TYR A 101 2.22 -10.62 15.17
N THR A 102 3.00 -10.11 16.13
CA THR A 102 2.75 -10.33 17.56
C THR A 102 1.64 -9.43 18.10
N ARG A 103 1.49 -8.22 17.53
CA ARG A 103 0.39 -7.28 17.85
C ARG A 103 -0.98 -7.95 17.78
N THR A 104 -1.20 -8.75 16.75
CA THR A 104 -2.54 -9.28 16.45
C THR A 104 -2.87 -10.58 17.13
N THR A 105 -1.87 -11.43 17.35
CA THR A 105 -2.05 -12.69 18.08
C THR A 105 -2.27 -12.47 19.58
N HIS A 106 -1.60 -11.48 20.19
CA HIS A 106 -1.69 -11.22 21.63
C HIS A 106 -2.72 -10.17 22.05
N TRP A 107 -2.98 -9.13 21.24
CA TRP A 107 -3.75 -7.96 21.68
C TRP A 107 -5.09 -7.74 20.95
N ASP A 108 -5.51 -8.67 20.09
CA ASP A 108 -6.81 -8.65 19.36
C ASP A 108 -7.10 -7.33 18.62
N VAL A 109 -6.04 -6.63 18.17
CA VAL A 109 -6.16 -5.27 17.59
C VAL A 109 -6.75 -5.26 16.18
N SER A 110 -6.97 -6.43 15.56
CA SER A 110 -7.60 -6.56 14.26
C SER A 110 -8.70 -7.62 14.33
N PRO A 111 -9.89 -7.37 13.77
CA PRO A 111 -10.99 -8.33 13.77
C PRO A 111 -10.66 -9.64 13.04
N ASP A 112 -9.64 -9.64 12.17
CA ASP A 112 -9.15 -10.83 11.46
C ASP A 112 -7.73 -11.20 11.94
N LYS A 113 -7.68 -11.98 13.02
CA LYS A 113 -6.43 -12.45 13.67
C LYS A 113 -5.50 -13.16 12.68
N ASP A 114 -6.07 -13.88 11.71
CA ASP A 114 -5.35 -14.79 10.81
C ASP A 114 -4.92 -14.17 9.47
N LYS A 115 -5.32 -12.93 9.13
CA LYS A 115 -4.93 -12.28 7.86
C LYS A 115 -3.95 -11.14 8.07
N PRO A 116 -2.84 -11.03 7.32
CA PRO A 116 -2.04 -9.81 7.32
C PRO A 116 -2.89 -8.67 6.73
N ASP A 117 -3.06 -7.58 7.47
CA ASP A 117 -3.92 -6.45 7.11
C ASP A 117 -3.15 -5.12 7.29
N GLU A 118 -3.61 -4.06 6.65
CA GLU A 118 -3.03 -2.71 6.69
C GLU A 118 -2.92 -2.17 8.11
N ASP A 119 -3.90 -2.50 8.94
CA ASP A 119 -3.93 -2.18 10.37
C ASP A 119 -2.73 -2.79 11.12
N LYS A 120 -2.03 -3.78 10.56
CA LYS A 120 -0.88 -4.44 11.20
C LYS A 120 0.46 -3.79 10.87
N LEU A 121 0.46 -2.76 10.01
CA LEU A 121 1.67 -2.06 9.60
C LEU A 121 2.18 -1.12 10.70
N VAL A 122 3.47 -1.22 10.96
CA VAL A 122 4.20 -0.44 11.95
C VAL A 122 5.50 0.10 11.34
N THR A 123 5.98 1.21 11.90
CA THR A 123 7.37 1.66 11.75
C THR A 123 8.03 1.65 13.12
N SER A 124 9.25 1.15 13.21
CA SER A 124 9.97 0.99 14.47
C SER A 124 11.03 2.08 14.62
N VAL A 125 11.10 2.68 15.81
CA VAL A 125 12.18 3.59 16.20
C VAL A 125 13.18 2.84 17.05
N ALA A 126 14.45 2.83 16.64
CA ALA A 126 15.50 2.06 17.27
C ALA A 126 16.69 2.92 17.72
N ILE A 127 17.25 2.58 18.89
CA ILE A 127 18.47 3.17 19.45
C ILE A 127 19.40 2.03 19.93
N PRO A 128 20.68 2.02 19.54
CA PRO A 128 21.63 1.02 20.02
C PRO A 128 22.07 1.30 21.47
N ALA A 129 22.27 0.23 22.24
CA ALA A 129 22.80 0.26 23.60
C ALA A 129 24.23 -0.26 23.63
N PHE A 130 25.13 0.47 24.29
CA PHE A 130 26.56 0.17 24.31
C PHE A 130 27.05 -0.16 25.71
N ASP A 131 28.05 -1.04 25.78
CA ASP A 131 28.80 -1.27 27.00
C ASP A 131 30.02 -0.35 27.05
N TYR A 132 29.95 0.67 27.91
CA TYR A 132 31.06 1.58 28.18
C TYR A 132 31.94 1.12 29.36
N GLY A 133 31.50 0.12 30.13
CA GLY A 133 32.01 -0.18 31.47
C GLY A 133 32.95 -1.37 31.57
N SER A 134 32.80 -2.39 30.71
CA SER A 134 33.41 -3.70 30.99
C SER A 134 34.92 -3.79 30.69
N ASN A 135 35.50 -2.98 29.79
CA ASN A 135 36.87 -3.24 29.29
C ASN A 135 37.80 -2.01 29.13
N GLN A 136 38.00 -1.21 30.18
CA GLN A 136 39.10 -0.21 30.20
C GLN A 136 40.50 -0.83 30.03
N LYS A 137 40.68 -2.14 30.29
CA LYS A 137 41.98 -2.84 30.20
C LYS A 137 42.25 -3.48 28.83
N GLN A 138 41.23 -3.74 28.01
CA GLN A 138 41.35 -4.47 26.73
C GLN A 138 41.01 -3.62 25.49
N ASN A 139 40.57 -2.36 25.66
CA ASN A 139 40.09 -1.49 24.57
C ASN A 139 39.00 -2.16 23.70
N ASP A 140 38.28 -3.15 24.23
CA ASP A 140 37.20 -3.81 23.50
C ASP A 140 35.88 -3.11 23.81
N VAL A 141 35.10 -2.86 22.77
CA VAL A 141 33.87 -2.07 22.85
C VAL A 141 32.78 -2.83 22.12
N ILE A 142 31.69 -3.13 22.83
CA ILE A 142 30.67 -4.08 22.40
C ILE A 142 29.29 -3.41 22.35
N LEU A 143 28.54 -3.73 21.31
CA LEU A 143 27.11 -3.45 21.21
C LEU A 143 26.35 -4.45 22.09
N LEU A 144 25.67 -3.97 23.13
CA LEU A 144 24.85 -4.82 24.01
C LEU A 144 23.59 -5.29 23.30
N GLY A 145 22.99 -4.41 22.51
CA GLY A 145 21.76 -4.68 21.78
C GLY A 145 21.15 -3.41 21.21
N VAL A 146 19.91 -3.50 20.76
CA VAL A 146 19.12 -2.38 20.23
C VAL A 146 17.80 -2.33 20.98
N ALA A 147 17.46 -1.17 21.52
CA ALA A 147 16.15 -0.91 22.07
C ALA A 147 15.27 -0.29 20.98
N GLY A 148 14.08 -0.84 20.78
CA GLY A 148 13.13 -0.36 19.77
C GLY A 148 11.72 -0.20 20.33
N THR A 149 10.94 0.67 19.71
CA THR A 149 9.50 0.79 19.95
C THR A 149 8.77 0.90 18.62
N ASP A 150 7.63 0.23 18.51
CA ASP A 150 6.81 0.23 17.30
C ASP A 150 5.76 1.32 17.33
N VAL A 151 5.55 1.97 16.19
CA VAL A 151 4.55 3.00 15.97
C VAL A 151 3.61 2.51 14.85
N PRO A 152 2.32 2.25 15.15
CA PRO A 152 1.35 1.88 14.12
C PRO A 152 1.19 2.96 13.05
N ILE A 153 1.19 2.57 11.78
CA ILE A 153 1.02 3.50 10.66
C ILE A 153 -0.38 4.13 10.70
N ASP A 154 -1.41 3.38 11.08
CA ASP A 154 -2.77 3.91 11.30
C ASP A 154 -2.80 5.08 12.31
N SER A 155 -2.01 5.01 13.39
CA SER A 155 -1.88 6.12 14.33
C SER A 155 -1.27 7.36 13.69
N ILE A 156 -0.35 7.20 12.74
CA ILE A 156 0.25 8.31 11.97
C ILE A 156 -0.77 8.85 10.96
N ALA A 157 -1.51 7.98 10.28
CA ALA A 157 -2.57 8.34 9.34
C ALA A 157 -3.63 9.24 9.98
N LYS A 158 -4.08 8.90 11.19
CA LYS A 158 -5.03 9.68 11.98
C LYS A 158 -4.54 11.10 12.30
N LEU A 159 -3.23 11.31 12.41
CA LEU A 159 -2.64 12.64 12.64
C LEU A 159 -2.57 13.50 11.37
N ALA A 160 -2.67 12.90 10.19
CA ALA A 160 -2.62 13.61 8.93
C ALA A 160 -3.94 14.33 8.58
N GLN A 161 -4.97 14.23 9.44
CA GLN A 161 -6.27 14.90 9.37
C GLN A 161 -6.91 14.94 7.96
N PRO A 162 -7.26 13.79 7.36
CA PRO A 162 -7.80 13.73 5.99
C PRO A 162 -9.02 14.63 5.76
N HIS A 163 -9.89 14.76 6.77
CA HIS A 163 -11.11 15.59 6.71
C HIS A 163 -10.86 17.07 6.39
N GLN A 164 -9.69 17.62 6.75
CA GLN A 164 -9.34 19.02 6.46
C GLN A 164 -8.89 19.23 5.01
N LEU A 165 -8.39 18.17 4.35
CA LEU A 165 -7.92 18.23 2.97
C LEU A 165 -9.08 18.26 1.96
N GLY A 166 -10.27 17.86 2.41
CA GLY A 166 -11.47 17.78 1.58
C GLY A 166 -11.43 16.64 0.56
N VAL A 167 -12.39 16.68 -0.36
CA VAL A 167 -12.61 15.62 -1.35
C VAL A 167 -11.49 15.64 -2.39
N ASN A 168 -11.01 14.49 -2.83
CA ASN A 168 -9.89 14.33 -3.78
C ASN A 168 -8.54 14.92 -3.30
N GLY A 169 -8.50 15.57 -2.14
CA GLY A 169 -7.28 15.94 -1.44
C GLY A 169 -6.76 14.76 -0.60
N TYR A 170 -5.45 14.62 -0.51
CA TYR A 170 -4.83 13.55 0.27
C TYR A 170 -3.45 13.93 0.78
N SER A 171 -3.05 13.26 1.86
CA SER A 171 -1.71 13.37 2.43
C SER A 171 -0.92 12.10 2.14
N PHE A 172 0.39 12.24 2.14
CA PHE A 172 1.31 11.13 1.96
C PHE A 172 2.62 11.38 2.70
N ILE A 173 3.30 10.29 3.05
CA ILE A 173 4.58 10.34 3.77
C ILE A 173 5.60 9.51 3.00
N VAL A 174 6.76 10.11 2.76
CA VAL A 174 7.85 9.52 1.97
C VAL A 174 9.11 9.45 2.83
N SER A 175 9.84 8.34 2.73
CA SER A 175 11.15 8.15 3.37
C SER A 175 12.27 8.89 2.64
N ASN A 176 13.43 8.99 3.28
CA ASN A 176 14.68 9.49 2.69
C ASN A 176 15.18 8.68 1.48
N ASN A 177 14.60 7.50 1.21
CA ASN A 177 14.89 6.70 0.03
C ASN A 177 13.90 6.94 -1.13
N GLY A 178 12.75 7.56 -0.87
CA GLY A 178 11.64 7.69 -1.83
C GLY A 178 10.50 6.70 -1.62
N TYR A 179 10.63 5.76 -0.68
CA TYR A 179 9.57 4.78 -0.37
C TYR A 179 8.42 5.39 0.40
N LEU A 180 7.20 4.96 0.09
CA LEU A 180 5.98 5.38 0.74
C LEU A 180 5.83 4.72 2.11
N LEU A 181 5.52 5.55 3.11
CA LEU A 181 5.02 5.09 4.40
C LEU A 181 3.49 5.14 4.44
N LEU A 182 2.90 6.14 3.79
CA LEU A 182 1.45 6.37 3.74
C LEU A 182 1.07 6.99 2.41
N HIS A 183 0.05 6.42 1.75
CA HIS A 183 -0.58 6.95 0.53
C HIS A 183 -1.93 6.25 0.30
N PRO A 184 -3.00 6.94 -0.16
CA PRO A 184 -4.31 6.30 -0.40
C PRO A 184 -4.31 5.22 -1.50
N LEU A 185 -3.31 5.26 -2.38
CA LEU A 185 -3.15 4.35 -3.52
C LEU A 185 -2.03 3.31 -3.30
N LEU A 186 -1.47 3.24 -2.08
CA LEU A 186 -0.55 2.16 -1.70
C LEU A 186 -1.36 0.89 -1.47
N ILE A 187 -1.05 -0.18 -2.20
CA ILE A 187 -1.72 -1.48 -2.09
C ILE A 187 -0.78 -2.40 -1.34
N THR A 188 -1.16 -2.79 -0.14
CA THR A 188 -0.31 -3.63 0.71
C THR A 188 -0.73 -5.11 0.65
N THR A 189 -2.01 -5.37 0.36
CA THR A 189 -2.58 -6.72 0.28
C THR A 189 -3.36 -6.93 -1.01
N ILE A 190 -3.24 -8.14 -1.58
CA ILE A 190 -4.04 -8.62 -2.71
C ILE A 190 -4.58 -10.00 -2.34
N ASN A 191 -5.88 -10.25 -2.57
CA ASN A 191 -6.57 -11.49 -2.18
C ASN A 191 -6.41 -11.87 -0.68
N GLY A 192 -6.19 -10.89 0.19
CA GLY A 192 -5.92 -11.12 1.61
C GLY A 192 -4.52 -11.71 1.91
N VAL A 193 -3.62 -11.66 0.92
CA VAL A 193 -2.20 -12.00 1.04
C VAL A 193 -1.40 -10.71 0.90
N MET A 194 -0.40 -10.54 1.77
CA MET A 194 0.47 -9.37 1.71
C MET A 194 1.41 -9.46 0.52
N GLN A 195 1.60 -8.35 -0.19
CA GLN A 195 2.59 -8.26 -1.25
C GLN A 195 4.00 -8.39 -0.66
N ASP A 196 4.96 -8.96 -1.39
CA ASP A 196 6.34 -9.07 -0.91
C ASP A 196 7.10 -7.72 -0.89
N ASN A 197 6.73 -6.79 -1.78
CA ASN A 197 7.42 -5.52 -2.00
C ASN A 197 6.73 -4.30 -1.35
N TYR A 198 5.72 -4.51 -0.51
CA TYR A 198 4.92 -3.45 0.14
C TYR A 198 5.76 -2.35 0.83
N ASN A 199 6.91 -2.72 1.41
CA ASN A 199 7.80 -1.81 2.14
C ASN A 199 8.80 -1.03 1.26
N SER A 200 8.77 -1.27 -0.06
CA SER A 200 9.74 -0.74 -1.02
C SER A 200 9.08 -0.05 -2.22
N VAL A 201 7.77 0.20 -2.16
CA VAL A 201 7.03 0.94 -3.18
C VAL A 201 7.48 2.40 -3.16
N ASP A 202 7.99 2.89 -4.28
CA ASP A 202 8.43 4.28 -4.44
C ASP A 202 7.25 5.22 -4.71
N PHE A 203 7.37 6.49 -4.30
CA PHE A 203 6.41 7.54 -4.62
C PHE A 203 6.04 7.61 -6.10
N VAL A 204 7.02 7.40 -6.99
CA VAL A 204 6.81 7.47 -8.46
C VAL A 204 6.09 6.26 -9.05
N GLU A 205 5.93 5.19 -8.27
CA GLU A 205 5.15 4.00 -8.68
C GLU A 205 3.65 4.17 -8.38
N VAL A 206 3.28 5.22 -7.67
CA VAL A 206 1.90 5.45 -7.26
C VAL A 206 1.35 6.73 -7.87
N GLU A 207 2.13 7.82 -7.81
CA GLU A 207 1.73 9.10 -8.39
C GLU A 207 2.02 9.19 -9.90
N GLN A 208 0.97 9.45 -10.69
CA GLN A 208 1.04 9.49 -12.15
C GLN A 208 0.67 10.88 -12.70
N VAL A 209 1.66 11.53 -13.33
CA VAL A 209 1.52 12.83 -14.00
C VAL A 209 1.10 12.60 -15.45
N ASP A 210 0.27 13.50 -15.99
CA ASP A 210 -0.15 13.50 -17.40
C ASP A 210 0.96 14.12 -18.28
N ASP A 211 2.06 13.39 -18.50
CA ASP A 211 3.20 13.80 -19.32
C ASP A 211 3.33 13.04 -20.65
N GLY A 212 2.46 12.05 -20.89
CA GLY A 212 2.44 11.23 -22.09
C GLY A 212 3.64 10.29 -22.23
N LYS A 213 4.40 10.05 -21.16
CA LYS A 213 5.53 9.12 -21.16
C LYS A 213 5.06 7.67 -20.95
N GLY A 214 5.91 6.73 -21.40
CA GLY A 214 5.63 5.31 -21.28
C GLY A 214 5.88 4.74 -19.88
N SER A 215 5.70 3.43 -19.75
CA SER A 215 5.98 2.68 -18.53
C SER A 215 7.41 2.92 -18.03
N ARG A 216 7.56 3.24 -16.74
CA ARG A 216 8.84 3.50 -16.05
C ARG A 216 9.68 4.66 -16.64
N GLU A 217 9.11 5.47 -17.52
CA GLU A 217 9.76 6.69 -18.04
C GLU A 217 9.29 7.92 -17.26
N LEU A 218 10.10 8.36 -16.30
CA LEU A 218 9.68 9.43 -15.38
C LEU A 218 9.74 10.84 -16.03
N GLY A 219 8.66 11.60 -15.88
CA GLY A 219 8.59 13.04 -16.18
C GLY A 219 9.55 13.91 -15.36
N GLU A 220 9.90 15.08 -15.87
CA GLU A 220 10.72 16.04 -15.11
C GLU A 220 9.98 16.53 -13.85
N GLN A 221 8.67 16.76 -13.95
CA GLN A 221 7.84 17.24 -12.84
C GLN A 221 7.81 16.25 -11.67
N ILE A 222 7.58 14.95 -11.95
CA ILE A 222 7.53 13.92 -10.91
C ILE A 222 8.92 13.66 -10.32
N GLN A 223 9.98 13.71 -11.13
CA GLN A 223 11.36 13.59 -10.65
C GLN A 223 11.73 14.74 -9.70
N GLU A 224 11.36 15.97 -10.02
CA GLU A 224 11.65 17.13 -9.17
C GLU A 224 10.83 17.12 -7.88
N LEU A 225 9.56 16.72 -7.96
CA LEU A 225 8.70 16.53 -6.78
C LEU A 225 9.30 15.48 -5.84
N ARG A 226 9.65 14.30 -6.38
CA ARG A 226 10.31 13.23 -5.61
C ARG A 226 11.65 13.68 -5.04
N ARG A 227 12.47 14.40 -5.81
CA ARG A 227 13.76 14.94 -5.36
C ARG A 227 13.58 15.87 -4.17
N SER A 228 12.60 16.77 -4.23
CA SER A 228 12.30 17.72 -3.16
C SER A 228 11.85 17.02 -1.89
N LEU A 229 10.97 16.02 -2.01
CA LEU A 229 10.52 15.16 -0.91
C LEU A 229 11.69 14.41 -0.25
N VAL A 230 12.52 13.75 -1.05
CA VAL A 230 13.66 12.96 -0.55
C VAL A 230 14.73 13.83 0.11
N MET A 231 15.03 15.00 -0.45
CA MET A 231 15.97 15.94 0.14
C MET A 231 15.42 16.63 1.39
N GLY A 232 14.11 16.60 1.60
CA GLY A 232 13.44 17.27 2.71
C GLY A 232 13.43 18.80 2.54
N ILE A 233 13.27 19.26 1.30
CA ILE A 233 13.17 20.70 1.00
C ILE A 233 11.74 21.14 1.31
N ASP A 234 11.58 22.22 2.07
CA ASP A 234 10.28 22.85 2.29
C ASP A 234 9.87 23.62 1.03
N GLY A 235 8.70 23.30 0.46
CA GLY A 235 8.27 23.94 -0.77
C GLY A 235 6.86 23.56 -1.23
N ASN A 236 6.51 24.10 -2.39
CA ASN A 236 5.27 23.76 -3.08
C ASN A 236 5.50 23.65 -4.59
N MET A 237 4.64 22.87 -5.24
CA MET A 237 4.58 22.72 -6.69
C MET A 237 3.12 22.83 -7.11
N THR A 238 2.80 23.86 -7.89
CA THR A 238 1.42 24.15 -8.30
C THR A 238 1.18 23.77 -9.75
N LYS A 239 -0.08 23.53 -10.11
CA LYS A 239 -0.56 23.24 -11.48
C LYS A 239 0.02 21.95 -12.06
N ILE A 240 0.28 20.95 -11.23
CA ILE A 240 0.71 19.63 -11.70
C ILE A 240 -0.50 18.92 -12.29
N LYS A 241 -0.39 18.49 -13.55
CA LYS A 241 -1.46 17.74 -14.22
C LYS A 241 -1.33 16.28 -13.80
N VAL A 242 -2.32 15.78 -13.08
CA VAL A 242 -2.33 14.42 -12.53
C VAL A 242 -3.41 13.62 -13.24
N LEU A 243 -3.10 12.36 -13.53
CA LEU A 243 -4.07 11.38 -14.00
C LEU A 243 -4.78 10.77 -12.78
N TYR A 244 -5.90 11.39 -12.38
CA TYR A 244 -6.65 10.93 -11.22
C TYR A 244 -7.55 9.76 -11.60
N HIS A 245 -7.16 8.56 -11.19
CA HIS A 245 -7.96 7.36 -11.37
C HIS A 245 -8.75 7.04 -10.10
N TYR A 246 -9.97 6.53 -10.29
CA TYR A 246 -10.85 6.09 -9.21
C TYR A 246 -11.65 4.86 -9.66
N ASP A 247 -12.40 4.26 -8.72
CA ASP A 247 -13.16 3.05 -8.98
C ASP A 247 -12.26 1.88 -9.44
N ASN A 248 -11.22 1.58 -8.66
CA ASN A 248 -10.24 0.51 -8.94
C ASN A 248 -9.57 0.60 -10.33
N MET A 249 -9.10 1.80 -10.70
CA MET A 249 -8.49 2.09 -12.01
C MET A 249 -9.42 1.80 -13.21
N ARG A 250 -10.75 1.95 -13.03
CA ARG A 250 -11.71 1.81 -14.13
C ARG A 250 -12.10 3.14 -14.75
N ARG A 251 -12.10 4.21 -13.97
CA ARG A 251 -12.40 5.57 -14.42
C ARG A 251 -11.21 6.49 -14.17
N ILE A 252 -11.10 7.52 -15.00
CA ILE A 252 -10.01 8.48 -14.94
C ILE A 252 -10.51 9.90 -15.24
N SER A 253 -9.84 10.89 -14.66
CA SER A 253 -10.07 12.30 -14.93
C SER A 253 -8.76 13.06 -14.94
N ARG A 254 -8.62 14.00 -15.88
CA ARG A 254 -7.48 14.93 -15.91
C ARG A 254 -7.73 16.06 -14.93
N VAL A 255 -6.95 16.10 -13.86
CA VAL A 255 -7.09 17.11 -12.79
C VAL A 255 -5.79 17.88 -12.60
N GLN A 256 -5.89 19.04 -11.97
CA GLN A 256 -4.73 19.85 -11.59
C GLN A 256 -4.62 19.89 -10.07
N HIS A 257 -3.50 19.41 -9.56
CA HIS A 257 -3.21 19.39 -8.14
C HIS A 257 -2.08 20.36 -7.79
N ASP A 258 -2.19 20.92 -6.60
CA ASP A 258 -1.17 21.73 -5.96
C ASP A 258 -0.59 20.90 -4.79
N TYR A 259 0.72 20.62 -4.89
CA TYR A 259 1.47 19.84 -3.91
C TYR A 259 2.19 20.76 -2.94
N PHE A 260 2.09 20.47 -1.65
CA PHE A 260 2.86 21.14 -0.60
C PHE A 260 3.60 20.08 0.20
N PHE A 261 4.88 20.28 0.48
CA PHE A 261 5.70 19.27 1.13
C PHE A 261 6.75 19.88 2.06
N LYS A 262 7.10 19.13 3.10
CA LYS A 262 7.97 19.55 4.19
C LYS A 262 8.62 18.36 4.88
N GLN A 263 9.86 18.53 5.36
CA GLN A 263 10.50 17.51 6.18
C GLN A 263 9.88 17.42 7.59
N LEU A 264 9.69 16.20 8.07
CA LEU A 264 9.34 15.93 9.46
C LEU A 264 10.63 15.93 10.32
N VAL A 265 10.84 17.02 11.06
CA VAL A 265 12.04 17.25 11.88
C VAL A 265 12.24 16.12 12.90
N GLY A 266 13.47 15.59 13.00
CA GLY A 266 13.80 14.48 13.90
C GLY A 266 13.48 13.09 13.35
N THR A 267 13.00 13.01 12.09
CA THR A 267 12.74 11.75 11.39
C THR A 267 13.37 11.77 10.00
N PRO A 268 13.59 10.60 9.36
CA PRO A 268 14.04 10.54 7.97
C PRO A 268 12.93 10.86 6.96
N PHE A 269 11.68 11.03 7.42
CA PHE A 269 10.51 11.18 6.59
C PHE A 269 10.25 12.63 6.18
N SER A 270 9.56 12.78 5.05
CA SER A 270 8.98 14.02 4.57
C SER A 270 7.49 13.79 4.33
N MET A 271 6.67 14.78 4.68
CA MET A 271 5.23 14.75 4.48
C MET A 271 4.87 15.64 3.29
N GLY A 272 3.93 15.17 2.48
CA GLY A 272 3.31 15.94 1.42
C GLY A 272 1.79 15.94 1.54
N ILE A 273 1.17 17.00 1.04
CA ILE A 273 -0.27 17.09 0.81
C ILE A 273 -0.51 17.47 -0.65
N SER A 274 -1.55 16.90 -1.23
CA SER A 274 -1.99 17.11 -2.61
C SER A 274 -3.41 17.66 -2.56
N LEU A 275 -3.63 18.88 -3.07
CA LEU A 275 -4.92 19.56 -3.04
C LEU A 275 -5.41 19.89 -4.47
N PRO A 276 -6.70 19.64 -4.78
CA PRO A 276 -7.26 20.00 -6.08
C PRO A 276 -7.45 21.53 -6.22
N ARG A 277 -6.91 22.11 -7.30
CA ARG A 277 -6.73 23.57 -7.47
C ARG A 277 -7.99 24.45 -7.56
N ARG A 278 -9.20 23.87 -7.61
CA ARG A 278 -10.45 24.64 -7.78
C ARG A 278 -11.35 24.69 -6.56
N TYR A 279 -11.23 23.71 -5.68
CA TYR A 279 -12.13 23.54 -4.53
C TYR A 279 -11.43 22.96 -3.30
N GLY A 280 -10.14 22.64 -3.41
CA GLY A 280 -9.32 22.09 -2.32
C GLY A 280 -8.57 23.16 -1.53
N ASP A 281 -8.57 24.41 -1.98
CA ASP A 281 -7.95 25.55 -1.28
C ASP A 281 -8.91 26.25 -0.29
N THR A 282 -10.18 25.81 -0.25
CA THR A 282 -11.23 26.42 0.56
C THR A 282 -11.97 25.40 1.42
N GLU A 283 -12.05 25.67 2.72
CA GLU A 283 -12.76 24.82 3.68
C GLU A 283 -14.07 25.50 4.16
N LEU A 284 -15.08 24.67 4.47
CA LEU A 284 -16.34 25.13 5.06
C LEU A 284 -16.21 25.27 6.57
N LEU A 285 -15.95 26.50 7.02
CA LEU A 285 -15.92 26.82 8.45
C LEU A 285 -17.26 27.39 8.92
N LEU A 286 -17.77 26.84 10.02
CA LEU A 286 -18.93 27.37 10.71
C LEU A 286 -18.55 28.66 11.47
N LYS A 287 -19.14 29.79 11.08
CA LYS A 287 -18.91 31.09 11.74
C LYS A 287 -19.40 31.12 13.19
N ASP A 288 -20.51 30.43 13.45
CA ASP A 288 -21.12 30.34 14.77
C ASP A 288 -20.71 29.04 15.45
N ASN A 289 -20.60 29.07 16.78
CA ASN A 289 -20.33 27.88 17.57
C ASN A 289 -21.62 27.03 17.57
N PRO A 290 -21.73 25.88 16.88
CA PRO A 290 -22.95 25.07 16.93
C PRO A 290 -23.19 24.49 18.35
N LEU A 291 -22.20 24.63 19.25
CA LEU A 291 -22.36 24.42 20.70
C LEU A 291 -23.18 25.52 21.41
N GLU A 292 -23.66 26.55 20.71
CA GLU A 292 -24.92 27.22 21.04
C GLU A 292 -26.12 26.25 20.97
N ALA A 293 -25.91 24.94 20.79
CA ALA A 293 -26.75 23.90 21.36
C ALA A 293 -27.04 24.08 22.87
N LYS A 294 -26.20 24.83 23.62
CA LYS A 294 -26.59 25.40 24.94
C LYS A 294 -27.86 26.25 24.84
N GLN A 295 -27.96 27.13 23.84
CA GLN A 295 -29.18 27.89 23.54
C GLN A 295 -30.24 27.05 22.80
N GLY A 296 -29.88 26.02 22.03
CA GLY A 296 -30.85 25.10 21.40
C GLY A 296 -31.70 24.34 22.43
N LYS A 297 -31.11 23.87 23.53
CA LYS A 297 -31.87 23.29 24.65
C LYS A 297 -32.77 24.33 25.34
N GLU A 298 -32.34 25.60 25.39
CA GLU A 298 -33.11 26.72 25.94
C GLU A 298 -34.17 27.31 24.98
N LEU A 299 -34.03 27.15 23.66
CA LEU A 299 -34.89 27.74 22.61
C LEU A 299 -35.79 26.71 21.91
N THR A 300 -35.34 25.48 21.70
CA THR A 300 -36.07 24.43 20.93
C THR A 300 -36.34 23.15 21.74
N GLY A 301 -35.62 22.90 22.83
CA GLY A 301 -35.86 21.75 23.73
C GLY A 301 -35.41 20.38 23.19
N ILE A 302 -34.66 20.33 22.09
CA ILE A 302 -34.20 19.09 21.43
C ILE A 302 -32.74 18.78 21.82
N ASN A 303 -32.43 17.53 22.16
CA ASN A 303 -31.07 17.12 22.51
C ASN A 303 -30.24 16.80 21.26
N VAL A 304 -28.92 17.00 21.32
CA VAL A 304 -28.00 16.69 20.21
C VAL A 304 -28.07 15.23 19.76
N THR A 305 -28.30 14.31 20.71
CA THR A 305 -28.47 12.87 20.46
C THR A 305 -29.68 12.56 19.58
N ASP A 306 -30.69 13.42 19.56
CA ASP A 306 -31.92 13.19 18.81
C ASP A 306 -31.69 13.26 17.30
N TYR A 307 -30.69 14.03 16.86
CA TYR A 307 -30.28 14.08 15.46
C TYR A 307 -29.69 12.75 14.97
N PHE A 308 -29.18 11.91 15.87
CA PHE A 308 -28.52 10.64 15.54
C PHE A 308 -29.43 9.41 15.78
N ARG A 309 -30.75 9.60 15.80
CA ARG A 309 -31.71 8.50 16.05
C ARG A 309 -32.05 7.65 14.83
N PHE A 310 -31.74 8.13 13.64
CA PHE A 310 -32.09 7.53 12.35
C PHE A 310 -30.86 6.91 11.68
N SER A 311 -31.04 6.21 10.56
CA SER A 311 -29.95 5.64 9.76
C SER A 311 -28.79 6.61 9.51
N TYR A 312 -27.64 6.34 10.13
CA TYR A 312 -26.39 7.08 9.89
C TYR A 312 -25.14 6.20 10.01
N ARG A 313 -24.08 6.61 9.34
CA ARG A 313 -22.70 6.14 9.53
C ARG A 313 -21.77 7.34 9.57
N ILE A 314 -20.62 7.15 10.19
CA ILE A 314 -19.52 8.13 10.19
C ILE A 314 -18.28 7.48 9.60
N HIS A 315 -17.37 8.30 9.09
CA HIS A 315 -16.11 7.80 8.56
C HIS A 315 -15.31 7.09 9.67
N PRO A 316 -14.95 5.79 9.51
CA PRO A 316 -14.35 5.00 10.59
C PRO A 316 -12.92 5.44 10.93
N ASP A 317 -12.15 5.90 9.93
CA ASP A 317 -10.74 6.25 10.12
C ASP A 317 -10.54 7.64 10.74
N TRP A 318 -11.60 8.45 10.83
CA TRP A 318 -11.51 9.81 11.32
C TRP A 318 -11.67 9.88 12.85
N VAL A 319 -10.91 10.78 13.47
CA VAL A 319 -10.95 10.95 14.93
C VAL A 319 -11.81 12.16 15.31
N TYR A 320 -13.08 11.89 15.61
CA TYR A 320 -14.02 12.88 16.14
C TYR A 320 -13.72 13.21 17.61
N CYS A 321 -13.84 12.21 18.47
CA CYS A 321 -13.46 12.24 19.88
C CYS A 321 -12.97 10.85 20.27
N LYS A 322 -11.84 10.77 20.97
CA LYS A 322 -11.22 9.50 21.37
C LYS A 322 -10.53 9.63 22.72
N TYR A 323 -10.57 8.56 23.51
CA TYR A 323 -9.79 8.50 24.75
C TYR A 323 -8.30 8.36 24.43
N HIS A 324 -7.46 8.99 25.24
CA HIS A 324 -6.01 8.87 25.09
C HIS A 324 -5.55 7.43 25.40
N TYR A 325 -6.15 6.83 26.44
CA TYR A 325 -5.96 5.42 26.78
C TYR A 325 -7.22 4.65 26.41
N LEU A 326 -7.07 3.63 25.56
CA LEU A 326 -8.19 2.78 25.15
C LEU A 326 -8.54 1.70 26.19
N GLU A 327 -7.59 1.37 27.07
CA GLU A 327 -7.78 0.36 28.12
C GLU A 327 -9.00 0.69 29.00
N GLY A 328 -10.08 -0.09 28.86
CA GLY A 328 -11.34 0.11 29.58
C GLY A 328 -12.33 1.08 28.93
N HIS A 329 -11.99 1.67 27.79
CA HIS A 329 -12.85 2.58 27.00
C HIS A 329 -13.16 2.05 25.59
N GLU A 330 -12.84 0.79 25.31
CA GLU A 330 -13.11 0.11 24.05
C GLU A 330 -14.59 0.16 23.65
N SER A 331 -14.82 0.26 22.34
CA SER A 331 -16.14 0.32 21.73
C SER A 331 -16.14 -0.55 20.47
N ASP A 332 -17.24 -1.26 20.23
CA ASP A 332 -17.32 -2.20 19.10
C ASP A 332 -17.34 -1.48 17.74
N THR A 333 -17.92 -0.27 17.67
CA THR A 333 -18.03 0.51 16.43
C THR A 333 -17.77 2.00 16.70
N PRO A 334 -17.27 2.76 15.70
CA PRO A 334 -17.00 4.19 15.84
C PRO A 334 -18.26 4.99 16.16
N GLU A 335 -19.44 4.54 15.73
CA GLU A 335 -20.71 5.20 16.05
C GLU A 335 -21.08 5.10 17.53
N ILE A 336 -20.79 3.96 18.18
CA ILE A 336 -21.03 3.78 19.62
C ILE A 336 -20.06 4.65 20.41
N GLU A 337 -18.80 4.72 19.98
CA GLU A 337 -17.80 5.61 20.57
C GLU A 337 -18.27 7.07 20.52
N LEU A 338 -18.66 7.54 19.32
CA LEU A 338 -19.21 8.88 19.12
C LEU A 338 -20.45 9.11 20.00
N TRP A 339 -21.38 8.14 20.06
CA TRP A 339 -22.60 8.27 20.86
C TRP A 339 -22.30 8.54 22.33
N LYS A 340 -21.34 7.82 22.93
CA LYS A 340 -20.89 8.05 24.32
C LYS A 340 -20.45 9.50 24.53
N PHE A 341 -19.71 10.07 23.58
CA PHE A 341 -19.27 11.47 23.65
C PHE A 341 -20.42 12.46 23.44
N LEU A 342 -21.35 12.20 22.52
CA LEU A 342 -22.54 13.02 22.29
C LEU A 342 -23.45 13.08 23.54
N VAL A 343 -23.59 11.96 24.26
CA VAL A 343 -24.32 11.93 25.53
C VAL A 343 -23.64 12.83 26.57
N ARG A 344 -22.31 12.75 26.73
CA ARG A 344 -21.56 13.62 27.66
C ARG A 344 -21.62 15.10 27.27
N LEU A 345 -21.56 15.39 25.97
CA LEU A 345 -21.77 16.73 25.39
C LEU A 345 -23.15 17.28 25.78
N SER A 346 -24.20 16.49 25.70
CA SER A 346 -25.57 16.91 26.05
C SER A 346 -25.76 17.25 27.54
N HIS A 347 -24.94 16.64 28.42
CA HIS A 347 -24.91 16.90 29.87
C HIS A 347 -23.96 18.04 30.26
N SER A 348 -23.21 18.63 29.30
CA SER A 348 -22.16 19.63 29.55
C SER A 348 -20.98 19.13 30.39
N ASP A 349 -20.78 17.80 30.45
CA ASP A 349 -19.67 17.18 31.18
C ASP A 349 -18.37 17.13 30.35
N LEU A 350 -18.46 17.44 29.05
CA LEU A 350 -17.37 17.34 28.09
C LEU A 350 -16.88 18.73 27.64
N ASN A 351 -15.57 18.93 27.64
CA ASN A 351 -14.89 20.06 27.04
C ASN A 351 -14.18 19.61 25.74
N ILE A 352 -14.75 19.93 24.58
CA ILE A 352 -14.19 19.53 23.28
C ILE A 352 -12.99 20.35 22.82
N THR A 353 -12.61 21.40 23.56
CA THR A 353 -11.44 22.23 23.23
C THR A 353 -10.11 21.55 23.59
N ILE A 354 -10.17 20.39 24.26
CA ILE A 354 -8.99 19.60 24.62
C ILE A 354 -8.43 18.93 23.36
N LYS A 355 -7.26 19.40 22.93
CA LYS A 355 -6.49 18.83 21.82
C LYS A 355 -5.51 17.76 22.30
N GLN A 356 -5.25 16.76 21.46
CA GLN A 356 -4.27 15.71 21.73
C GLN A 356 -2.85 16.26 21.89
N TYR A 357 -2.51 17.29 21.10
CA TYR A 357 -1.25 18.00 21.14
C TYR A 357 -1.54 19.49 21.27
N MET A 358 -0.82 20.17 22.17
CA MET A 358 -0.94 21.63 22.30
C MET A 358 -0.32 22.31 21.09
N ASP A 359 -0.92 23.39 20.59
CA ASP A 359 -0.47 24.17 19.42
C ASP A 359 0.88 24.90 19.64
N GLU A 360 1.65 24.55 20.68
CA GLU A 360 2.92 25.21 20.97
C GLU A 360 3.97 24.79 19.95
N ALA A 361 4.04 25.60 18.90
CA ALA A 361 5.22 25.84 18.08
C ALA A 361 6.38 26.33 18.95
N VAL A 362 6.94 25.46 19.78
CA VAL A 362 8.28 25.67 20.35
C VAL A 362 9.25 25.34 19.22
N SER A 363 9.75 26.39 18.57
CA SER A 363 10.75 26.35 17.49
C SER A 363 12.11 25.75 17.89
N THR A 364 12.22 25.16 19.08
CA THR A 364 13.41 24.50 19.60
C THR A 364 13.02 23.22 20.33
N TRP A 365 12.93 22.12 19.58
CA TRP A 365 12.87 20.78 20.17
C TRP A 365 14.05 20.59 21.12
N THR A 366 13.77 20.48 22.42
CA THR A 366 14.76 20.15 23.44
C THR A 366 14.23 19.00 24.28
N LYS A 367 15.05 17.96 24.47
CA LYS A 367 14.68 16.77 25.25
C LYS A 367 14.17 17.11 26.66
N GLN A 368 14.59 18.25 27.22
CA GLN A 368 14.18 18.76 28.53
C GLN A 368 12.82 19.46 28.57
N THR A 369 12.36 20.11 27.50
CA THR A 369 11.03 20.74 27.44
C THR A 369 9.94 19.69 27.22
N HIS A 370 10.24 18.65 26.45
CA HIS A 370 9.29 17.59 26.11
C HIS A 370 9.18 16.46 27.16
N CYS A 371 10.23 16.19 27.92
CA CYS A 371 10.23 15.14 28.96
C CYS A 371 10.27 15.68 30.42
N GLY A 372 10.14 17.00 30.61
CA GLY A 372 10.17 17.65 31.93
C GLY A 372 8.80 18.03 32.49
N ASN A 373 8.78 18.85 33.56
CA ASN A 373 7.62 19.29 34.35
C ASN A 373 6.52 20.06 33.59
N ALA A 374 6.61 20.19 32.27
CA ALA A 374 5.62 20.86 31.42
C ALA A 374 4.50 19.92 30.92
N ARG A 375 4.63 18.59 31.14
CA ARG A 375 3.57 17.63 30.80
C ARG A 375 2.63 17.46 31.98
N ARG A 376 1.36 17.81 31.77
CA ARG A 376 0.25 17.27 32.56
C ARG A 376 0.27 15.75 32.36
N GLU A 377 0.50 14.98 33.42
CA GLU A 377 0.31 13.53 33.36
C GLU A 377 -1.14 13.28 32.97
N LEU A 378 -1.33 12.62 31.81
CA LEU A 378 -2.65 12.34 31.30
C LEU A 378 -3.26 11.20 32.14
N GLY A 379 -4.45 11.41 32.65
CA GLY A 379 -5.23 10.41 33.37
C GLY A 379 -5.81 9.35 32.42
N LYS A 380 -6.31 8.24 32.99
CA LYS A 380 -6.95 7.17 32.21
C LYS A 380 -8.18 7.64 31.43
N ASP A 381 -8.98 8.51 32.06
CA ASP A 381 -10.21 9.07 31.46
C ASP A 381 -9.96 10.32 30.60
N ASP A 382 -8.70 10.70 30.34
CA ASP A 382 -8.39 11.84 29.48
C ASP A 382 -8.72 11.50 28.02
N TYR A 383 -9.32 12.46 27.33
CA TYR A 383 -9.77 12.34 25.95
C TYR A 383 -9.35 13.58 25.16
N TYR A 384 -9.42 13.46 23.84
CA TYR A 384 -9.23 14.57 22.92
C TYR A 384 -10.30 14.53 21.83
N CYS A 385 -10.66 15.70 21.32
CA CYS A 385 -11.63 15.85 20.25
C CYS A 385 -11.10 16.79 19.18
N THR A 386 -11.50 16.57 17.94
CA THR A 386 -11.33 17.52 16.86
C THR A 386 -12.53 18.46 16.86
N GLU A 387 -12.37 19.63 17.47
CA GLU A 387 -13.46 20.58 17.72
C GLU A 387 -14.23 20.93 16.43
N ASP A 388 -13.53 21.30 15.35
CA ASP A 388 -14.15 21.75 14.11
C ASP A 388 -14.93 20.62 13.42
N LEU A 389 -14.37 19.42 13.38
CA LEU A 389 -15.03 18.25 12.81
C LEU A 389 -16.30 17.86 13.58
N VAL A 390 -16.26 17.86 14.91
CA VAL A 390 -17.44 17.54 15.74
C VAL A 390 -18.53 18.59 15.56
N LYS A 391 -18.15 19.88 15.49
CA LYS A 391 -19.08 20.98 15.23
C LYS A 391 -19.77 20.82 13.87
N GLN A 392 -18.99 20.53 12.83
CA GLN A 392 -19.51 20.31 11.48
C GLN A 392 -20.41 19.09 11.42
N LEU A 393 -20.03 17.98 12.07
CA LEU A 393 -20.85 16.77 12.13
C LEU A 393 -22.22 17.02 12.77
N VAL A 394 -22.27 17.74 13.90
CA VAL A 394 -23.53 18.06 14.60
C VAL A 394 -24.39 19.00 13.76
N PHE A 395 -23.77 19.95 13.06
CA PHE A 395 -24.47 20.87 12.16
C PHE A 395 -25.08 20.12 10.96
N ASP A 396 -24.31 19.27 10.29
CA ASP A 396 -24.76 18.45 9.17
C ASP A 396 -25.87 17.48 9.59
N ALA A 397 -25.73 16.88 10.77
CA ALA A 397 -26.75 16.03 11.37
C ALA A 397 -28.06 16.81 11.61
N LYS A 398 -27.97 18.01 12.17
CA LYS A 398 -29.14 18.88 12.39
C LYS A 398 -29.85 19.23 11.08
N LEU A 399 -29.09 19.60 10.03
CA LEU A 399 -29.66 19.96 8.73
C LEU A 399 -30.31 18.79 8.01
N SER A 400 -29.69 17.61 8.06
CA SER A 400 -30.18 16.43 7.34
C SER A 400 -31.31 15.70 8.07
N THR A 401 -31.48 15.88 9.39
CA THR A 401 -32.49 15.13 10.18
C THR A 401 -33.93 15.27 9.66
N PRO A 402 -34.47 16.48 9.42
CA PRO A 402 -35.86 16.62 8.97
C PRO A 402 -36.16 15.88 7.66
N TYR A 403 -35.17 15.78 6.76
CA TYR A 403 -35.33 15.15 5.46
C TYR A 403 -35.31 13.62 5.52
N PHE A 404 -34.68 13.02 6.54
CA PHE A 404 -34.51 11.57 6.67
C PHE A 404 -35.36 10.96 7.79
N GLU A 405 -35.89 11.75 8.72
CA GLU A 405 -36.89 11.31 9.69
C GLU A 405 -38.19 10.87 8.99
N LYS A 406 -38.67 11.68 8.06
CA LYS A 406 -39.82 11.41 7.20
C LYS A 406 -39.54 11.94 5.80
N TRP A 407 -40.07 11.26 4.79
CA TRP A 407 -40.04 11.77 3.43
C TRP A 407 -41.31 12.57 3.14
N ASP A 408 -41.24 13.90 3.30
CA ASP A 408 -42.33 14.82 2.95
C ASP A 408 -42.24 15.18 1.45
N ALA A 409 -42.44 14.17 0.60
CA ALA A 409 -42.44 14.34 -0.85
C ALA A 409 -43.80 14.78 -1.38
N THR A 410 -43.77 15.59 -2.43
CA THR A 410 -44.93 15.89 -3.26
C THR A 410 -45.45 14.63 -3.96
N ASP A 411 -46.72 14.65 -4.37
CA ASP A 411 -47.32 13.53 -5.10
C ASP A 411 -46.54 13.19 -6.38
N GLU A 412 -46.00 14.21 -7.06
CA GLU A 412 -45.16 14.05 -8.26
C GLU A 412 -43.84 13.32 -7.97
N GLU A 413 -43.17 13.65 -6.86
CA GLU A 413 -41.94 12.98 -6.44
C GLU A 413 -42.19 11.52 -6.05
N TRP A 414 -43.31 11.24 -5.38
CA TRP A 414 -43.73 9.88 -5.06
C TRP A 414 -44.04 9.07 -6.32
N GLU A 415 -44.77 9.63 -7.28
CA GLU A 415 -45.02 8.99 -8.57
C GLU A 415 -43.72 8.72 -9.32
N LEU A 416 -42.78 9.67 -9.32
CA LEU A 416 -41.49 9.52 -9.97
C LEU A 416 -40.64 8.42 -9.31
N ALA A 417 -40.54 8.42 -7.98
CA ALA A 417 -39.79 7.41 -7.25
C ALA A 417 -40.36 6.01 -7.46
N LYS A 418 -41.69 5.89 -7.52
CA LYS A 418 -42.38 4.63 -7.81
C LYS A 418 -42.12 4.19 -9.25
N LYS A 419 -42.13 5.13 -10.19
CA LYS A 419 -41.92 4.87 -11.62
C LYS A 419 -40.53 4.34 -11.94
N TYR A 420 -39.50 4.83 -11.27
CA TYR A 420 -38.13 4.35 -11.44
C TYR A 420 -37.73 3.28 -10.42
N ASN A 421 -38.64 2.89 -9.52
CA ASN A 421 -38.38 2.02 -8.37
C ASN A 421 -37.12 2.43 -7.61
N VAL A 422 -37.14 3.66 -7.10
CA VAL A 422 -36.05 4.22 -6.29
C VAL A 422 -36.03 3.50 -4.93
N THR A 423 -34.99 2.71 -4.71
CA THR A 423 -34.85 1.87 -3.53
C THR A 423 -34.40 2.68 -2.31
N VAL A 424 -33.31 3.43 -2.48
CA VAL A 424 -32.62 4.19 -1.42
C VAL A 424 -32.41 5.62 -1.89
N ARG A 425 -32.64 6.58 -1.01
CA ARG A 425 -32.09 7.94 -1.12
C ARG A 425 -31.03 8.14 -0.04
N PHE A 426 -29.97 8.86 -0.36
CA PHE A 426 -28.85 9.06 0.56
C PHE A 426 -28.24 10.45 0.44
N ILE A 427 -27.49 10.83 1.47
CA ILE A 427 -26.64 12.01 1.53
C ILE A 427 -25.34 11.63 2.24
N ALA A 428 -24.20 12.03 1.67
CA ALA A 428 -22.94 12.09 2.40
C ALA A 428 -22.46 13.53 2.47
N THR A 429 -21.95 13.93 3.62
CA THR A 429 -21.45 15.30 3.85
C THR A 429 -19.94 15.31 4.07
N SER A 430 -19.34 16.49 3.94
CA SER A 430 -17.91 16.67 4.13
C SER A 430 -17.41 16.40 5.56
N SER A 431 -18.29 16.36 6.58
CA SER A 431 -17.95 15.93 7.94
C SER A 431 -17.84 14.42 8.14
N GLY A 432 -17.98 13.64 7.06
CA GLY A 432 -17.91 12.17 7.11
C GLY A 432 -19.24 11.52 7.49
N LEU A 433 -20.34 12.28 7.59
CA LEU A 433 -21.67 11.76 7.87
C LEU A 433 -22.31 11.20 6.60
N THR A 434 -22.71 9.93 6.65
CA THR A 434 -23.54 9.31 5.60
C THR A 434 -24.90 8.95 6.18
N ARG A 435 -25.99 9.35 5.51
CA ARG A 435 -27.38 9.00 5.87
C ARG A 435 -28.11 8.44 4.68
N TRP A 436 -29.03 7.53 4.94
CA TRP A 436 -29.86 6.91 3.91
C TRP A 436 -31.26 6.63 4.42
N HIS A 437 -32.19 6.45 3.48
CA HIS A 437 -33.56 6.07 3.76
C HIS A 437 -34.08 5.18 2.63
N TYR A 438 -34.45 3.95 2.96
CA TYR A 438 -35.17 3.04 2.07
C TYR A 438 -36.63 3.48 1.95
N ILE A 439 -37.08 3.72 0.73
CA ILE A 439 -38.41 4.29 0.46
C ILE A 439 -39.50 3.22 0.54
N PHE A 440 -39.28 2.08 -0.13
CA PHE A 440 -40.25 0.99 -0.24
C PHE A 440 -40.02 -0.16 0.74
N ASP A 441 -38.92 -0.13 1.51
CA ASP A 441 -38.55 -1.17 2.48
C ASP A 441 -38.17 -0.56 3.84
N PRO A 442 -39.16 -0.23 4.68
CA PRO A 442 -38.90 0.41 5.97
C PRO A 442 -38.17 -0.52 6.96
N THR A 443 -38.15 -1.83 6.74
CA THR A 443 -37.49 -2.81 7.64
C THR A 443 -35.97 -2.68 7.63
N LYS A 444 -35.41 -2.13 6.55
CA LYS A 444 -33.98 -1.83 6.38
C LYS A 444 -33.56 -0.48 6.97
N ASN A 445 -34.52 0.36 7.39
CA ASN A 445 -34.20 1.64 8.03
C ASN A 445 -33.87 1.42 9.51
N GLU A 446 -32.70 1.88 9.92
CA GLU A 446 -32.18 1.65 11.26
C GLU A 446 -32.71 2.70 12.24
N ARG A 447 -32.88 2.29 13.50
CA ARG A 447 -33.16 3.20 14.62
C ARG A 447 -32.15 3.00 15.74
N VAL A 448 -31.75 4.10 16.36
CA VAL A 448 -30.76 4.10 17.43
C VAL A 448 -31.43 4.28 18.79
N ASN A 449 -31.17 3.34 19.70
CA ASN A 449 -31.72 3.37 21.05
C ASN A 449 -30.93 4.33 21.97
N ASP A 450 -31.37 4.51 23.22
CA ASP A 450 -30.75 5.46 24.15
C ASP A 450 -29.29 5.11 24.50
N THR A 451 -28.92 3.85 24.31
CA THR A 451 -27.57 3.33 24.53
C THR A 451 -26.66 3.43 23.30
N GLY A 452 -27.15 3.95 22.17
CA GLY A 452 -26.38 4.09 20.92
C GLY A 452 -26.34 2.83 20.06
N TYR A 453 -26.98 1.75 20.50
CA TYR A 453 -27.10 0.53 19.70
C TYR A 453 -28.15 0.70 18.62
N ARG A 454 -27.78 0.26 17.42
CA ARG A 454 -28.59 0.28 16.22
C ARG A 454 -29.47 -0.96 16.19
N HIS A 455 -30.76 -0.77 15.95
CA HIS A 455 -31.72 -1.84 15.72
C HIS A 455 -32.24 -1.73 14.29
N LYS A 456 -32.23 -2.86 13.58
CA LYS A 456 -32.93 -3.06 12.31
C LYS A 456 -33.64 -4.39 12.33
N ASP A 457 -34.80 -4.45 11.69
CA ASP A 457 -35.59 -5.68 11.57
C ASP A 457 -34.99 -6.60 10.49
N TYR A 458 -34.25 -6.02 9.53
CA TYR A 458 -33.56 -6.73 8.47
C TYR A 458 -32.19 -7.29 8.93
N PRO A 459 -31.92 -8.60 8.79
CA PRO A 459 -30.68 -9.22 9.28
C PRO A 459 -29.45 -8.97 8.39
N GLY A 460 -29.63 -8.51 7.14
CA GLY A 460 -28.54 -8.31 6.19
C GLY A 460 -27.86 -6.94 6.28
N LYS A 461 -26.86 -6.73 5.43
CA LYS A 461 -26.18 -5.43 5.29
C LYS A 461 -27.13 -4.38 4.68
N VAL A 462 -27.01 -3.15 5.16
CA VAL A 462 -27.74 -1.99 4.61
C VAL A 462 -26.77 -1.06 3.88
N PHE A 463 -27.30 -0.05 3.18
CA PHE A 463 -26.52 0.93 2.40
C PHE A 463 -25.29 1.47 3.16
N GLY A 464 -25.45 1.92 4.40
CA GLY A 464 -24.32 2.43 5.19
C GLY A 464 -23.29 1.38 5.61
N ASP A 465 -23.62 0.09 5.62
CA ASP A 465 -22.63 -0.98 5.87
C ASP A 465 -21.75 -1.25 4.64
N ILE A 466 -22.17 -0.77 3.46
CA ILE A 466 -21.46 -0.89 2.18
C ILE A 466 -20.71 0.41 1.89
N TYR A 467 -21.35 1.56 2.09
CA TYR A 467 -20.83 2.89 1.80
C TYR A 467 -20.64 3.71 3.09
N TYR A 468 -19.51 3.49 3.77
CA TYR A 468 -19.18 4.16 5.04
C TYR A 468 -18.06 5.20 4.92
N ASN A 469 -17.40 5.31 3.75
CA ASN A 469 -16.22 6.16 3.55
C ASN A 469 -16.57 7.60 3.14
N ALA A 470 -17.86 7.96 3.11
CA ALA A 470 -18.37 9.31 2.85
C ALA A 470 -17.70 10.01 1.63
N ILE A 471 -16.75 10.94 1.88
CA ILE A 471 -16.08 11.71 0.81
C ILE A 471 -15.17 10.87 -0.09
N GLU A 472 -14.74 9.69 0.38
CA GLU A 472 -13.85 8.82 -0.38
C GLU A 472 -14.60 7.86 -1.31
N GLU A 473 -15.94 7.84 -1.23
CA GLU A 473 -16.79 7.00 -2.05
C GLU A 473 -16.69 7.36 -3.54
N THR A 474 -16.79 6.35 -4.41
CA THR A 474 -16.62 6.52 -5.86
C THR A 474 -17.64 7.48 -6.46
N TRP A 475 -18.90 7.38 -6.04
CA TRP A 475 -19.98 8.27 -6.47
C TRP A 475 -19.83 9.69 -5.93
N TYR A 476 -19.24 9.87 -4.74
CA TYR A 476 -18.95 11.20 -4.20
C TYR A 476 -17.88 11.89 -5.05
N LYS A 477 -16.76 11.21 -5.28
CA LYS A 477 -15.65 11.68 -6.10
C LYS A 477 -16.11 12.00 -7.52
N ALA A 478 -16.89 11.10 -8.13
CA ALA A 478 -17.42 11.30 -9.48
C ALA A 478 -18.34 12.52 -9.57
N ALA A 479 -19.27 12.70 -8.63
CA ALA A 479 -20.17 13.86 -8.60
C ALA A 479 -19.42 15.19 -8.49
N VAL A 480 -18.42 15.26 -7.62
CA VAL A 480 -17.56 16.44 -7.46
C VAL A 480 -16.78 16.73 -8.74
N LEU A 481 -16.18 15.71 -9.37
CA LEU A 481 -15.43 15.88 -10.62
C LEU A 481 -16.33 16.35 -11.78
N GLN A 482 -17.54 15.81 -11.87
CA GLN A 482 -18.51 16.16 -12.91
C GLN A 482 -19.05 17.59 -12.74
N HIS A 483 -19.27 18.05 -11.50
CA HIS A 483 -19.67 19.45 -11.22
C HIS A 483 -18.65 20.46 -11.78
N MET A 484 -17.36 20.12 -11.77
CA MET A 484 -16.31 20.98 -12.32
C MET A 484 -16.37 21.13 -13.85
N ILE A 485 -17.09 20.23 -14.53
CA ILE A 485 -17.38 20.29 -15.97
C ILE A 485 -18.69 21.05 -16.18
N THR A 486 -19.78 20.58 -15.58
CA THR A 486 -21.11 21.19 -15.66
C THR A 486 -21.80 21.20 -14.29
N PRO A 487 -22.06 22.38 -13.68
CA PRO A 487 -22.57 22.48 -12.30
C PRO A 487 -23.95 21.84 -12.05
N GLU A 488 -24.83 21.82 -13.06
CA GLU A 488 -26.19 21.27 -12.92
C GLU A 488 -26.28 19.79 -13.32
N SER A 489 -25.14 19.13 -13.56
CA SER A 489 -25.16 17.77 -14.11
C SER A 489 -25.23 16.68 -13.06
N LEU A 490 -26.02 15.65 -13.39
CA LEU A 490 -26.16 14.44 -12.61
C LEU A 490 -25.15 13.38 -13.07
N VAL A 491 -24.51 12.71 -12.12
CA VAL A 491 -23.69 11.52 -12.43
C VAL A 491 -24.55 10.28 -12.27
N ILE A 492 -24.67 9.50 -13.34
CA ILE A 492 -25.28 8.19 -13.34
C ILE A 492 -24.17 7.16 -13.55
N ALA A 493 -24.06 6.21 -12.64
CA ALA A 493 -23.03 5.19 -12.65
C ALA A 493 -23.63 3.81 -12.34
N THR A 494 -23.12 2.81 -13.04
CA THR A 494 -23.34 1.39 -12.73
C THR A 494 -22.12 0.82 -12.02
N PRO A 495 -22.29 -0.22 -11.18
CA PRO A 495 -21.19 -0.97 -10.62
C PRO A 495 -20.39 -1.64 -11.75
N LEU A 496 -19.07 -1.49 -11.70
CA LEU A 496 -18.18 -2.03 -12.73
C LEU A 496 -17.51 -3.33 -12.25
N PRO A 497 -17.37 -4.36 -13.11
CA PRO A 497 -16.61 -5.55 -12.78
C PRO A 497 -15.12 -5.25 -12.64
N ILE A 498 -14.49 -5.94 -11.69
CA ILE A 498 -13.04 -5.99 -11.59
C ILE A 498 -12.50 -6.88 -12.73
N LEU A 499 -11.74 -6.26 -13.65
CA LEU A 499 -11.21 -6.95 -14.83
C LEU A 499 -9.90 -7.70 -14.58
N ASP A 500 -9.24 -7.48 -13.45
CA ASP A 500 -8.03 -8.24 -13.11
C ASP A 500 -8.40 -9.70 -12.83
N ASP A 501 -7.74 -10.63 -13.52
CA ASP A 501 -8.02 -12.06 -13.42
C ASP A 501 -7.47 -12.67 -12.13
N ILE A 502 -6.49 -12.03 -11.49
CA ILE A 502 -5.87 -12.52 -10.26
C ILE A 502 -6.79 -12.33 -9.06
N ILE A 503 -7.67 -11.33 -9.10
CA ILE A 503 -8.56 -11.03 -7.99
C ILE A 503 -9.65 -12.10 -7.89
N GLU A 504 -9.57 -12.95 -6.87
CA GLU A 504 -10.45 -14.12 -6.69
C GLU A 504 -11.87 -13.71 -6.26
N LYS A 505 -11.97 -12.72 -5.36
CA LYS A 505 -13.24 -12.24 -4.81
C LYS A 505 -13.69 -10.97 -5.53
N LYS A 506 -14.36 -11.16 -6.65
CA LYS A 506 -14.97 -10.04 -7.38
C LYS A 506 -16.34 -9.71 -6.75
N PRO A 507 -16.64 -8.44 -6.48
CA PRO A 507 -17.97 -8.06 -6.01
C PRO A 507 -19.00 -8.43 -7.09
N PRO A 508 -20.15 -9.02 -6.72
CA PRO A 508 -21.21 -9.30 -7.68
C PRO A 508 -21.78 -7.98 -8.20
N ILE A 509 -22.01 -7.91 -9.52
CA ILE A 509 -22.68 -6.77 -10.16
C ILE A 509 -24.19 -6.83 -9.91
N GLU A 510 -24.73 -8.04 -9.87
CA GLU A 510 -26.16 -8.28 -9.66
C GLU A 510 -26.48 -8.42 -8.18
N ASN A 511 -27.63 -7.86 -7.80
CA ASN A 511 -28.22 -8.03 -6.49
C ASN A 511 -28.72 -9.47 -6.30
N GLU A 512 -29.10 -9.83 -5.06
CA GLU A 512 -29.73 -11.12 -4.75
C GLU A 512 -30.97 -11.41 -5.61
N ASP A 513 -31.68 -10.37 -6.05
CA ASP A 513 -32.87 -10.45 -6.91
C ASP A 513 -32.54 -10.63 -8.41
N GLY A 514 -31.25 -10.66 -8.79
CA GLY A 514 -30.83 -10.74 -10.18
C GLY A 514 -31.11 -9.46 -10.97
N ASP A 515 -31.12 -8.29 -10.32
CA ASP A 515 -31.21 -6.95 -10.93
C ASP A 515 -29.91 -6.15 -10.65
N ILE A 516 -29.67 -5.05 -11.36
CA ILE A 516 -28.49 -4.19 -11.17
C ILE A 516 -28.94 -2.89 -10.50
N THR A 517 -28.25 -2.47 -9.45
CA THR A 517 -28.43 -1.14 -8.86
C THR A 517 -27.73 -0.09 -9.71
N ILE A 518 -28.44 0.97 -10.05
CA ILE A 518 -27.87 2.17 -10.66
C ILE A 518 -27.85 3.27 -9.63
N THR A 519 -26.71 3.94 -9.48
CA THR A 519 -26.52 5.06 -8.55
C THR A 519 -26.56 6.36 -9.34
N ALA A 520 -27.47 7.25 -8.95
CA ALA A 520 -27.50 8.65 -9.38
C ALA A 520 -26.98 9.53 -8.25
N SER A 521 -26.00 10.38 -8.53
CA SER A 521 -25.36 11.26 -7.54
C SER A 521 -25.21 12.68 -8.07
N TYR A 522 -25.46 13.66 -7.20
CA TYR A 522 -25.40 15.08 -7.48
C TYR A 522 -24.64 15.79 -6.36
N ALA A 523 -23.65 16.61 -6.73
CA ALA A 523 -22.83 17.35 -5.77
C ALA A 523 -23.45 18.71 -5.44
N ILE A 524 -23.55 19.00 -4.14
CA ILE A 524 -23.99 20.28 -3.62
C ILE A 524 -22.75 21.06 -3.20
N PHE A 525 -22.50 22.16 -3.91
CA PHE A 525 -21.44 23.10 -3.60
C PHE A 525 -22.00 24.32 -2.89
N TYR A 526 -21.27 24.81 -1.91
CA TYR A 526 -21.53 26.08 -1.27
C TYR A 526 -20.63 27.15 -1.89
N LYS A 527 -21.24 28.24 -2.34
CA LYS A 527 -20.54 29.34 -3.00
C LYS A 527 -20.59 30.60 -2.14
N ASP A 528 -19.42 31.10 -1.78
CA ASP A 528 -19.24 32.39 -1.10
C ASP A 528 -18.38 33.31 -1.99
N ASN A 529 -19.04 34.25 -2.66
CA ASN A 529 -18.43 35.13 -3.66
C ASN A 529 -17.79 34.37 -4.84
N GLU A 530 -16.45 34.41 -4.95
CA GLU A 530 -15.67 33.74 -5.99
C GLU A 530 -15.24 32.32 -5.59
N PHE A 531 -15.40 31.96 -4.32
CA PHE A 531 -14.97 30.67 -3.78
C PHE A 531 -16.12 29.68 -3.74
N GLU A 532 -15.82 28.43 -4.04
CA GLU A 532 -16.79 27.34 -4.09
C GLU A 532 -16.19 26.08 -3.48
N THR A 533 -16.89 25.46 -2.52
CA THR A 533 -16.42 24.25 -1.82
C THR A 533 -17.52 23.18 -1.83
N PRO A 534 -17.19 21.90 -2.07
CA PRO A 534 -18.15 20.81 -1.95
C PRO A 534 -18.64 20.66 -0.51
N ALA A 535 -19.94 20.79 -0.29
CA ALA A 535 -20.56 20.66 1.02
C ALA A 535 -21.08 19.23 1.27
N SER A 536 -21.76 18.65 0.28
CA SER A 536 -22.32 17.31 0.37
C SER A 536 -22.62 16.74 -1.01
N VAL A 537 -22.81 15.43 -1.10
CA VAL A 537 -23.33 14.75 -2.29
C VAL A 537 -24.61 14.04 -1.90
N VAL A 538 -25.67 14.30 -2.66
CA VAL A 538 -26.96 13.64 -2.52
C VAL A 538 -27.16 12.68 -3.67
N GLY A 539 -27.92 11.61 -3.44
CA GLY A 539 -28.16 10.64 -4.49
C GLY A 539 -29.27 9.67 -4.17
N PHE A 540 -29.54 8.81 -5.13
CA PHE A 540 -30.48 7.71 -4.99
C PHE A 540 -30.05 6.50 -5.81
N GLU A 541 -30.43 5.33 -5.33
CA GLU A 541 -30.23 4.05 -6.01
C GLU A 541 -31.57 3.54 -6.55
N TYR A 542 -31.58 3.11 -7.81
CA TYR A 542 -32.77 2.65 -8.48
C TYR A 542 -32.51 1.41 -9.34
N SER A 543 -33.59 0.74 -9.71
CA SER A 543 -33.58 -0.53 -10.45
C SER A 543 -33.23 -0.32 -11.92
N TYR A 544 -32.28 -1.12 -12.43
CA TYR A 544 -31.94 -1.15 -13.84
C TYR A 544 -33.12 -1.58 -14.71
N LEU A 545 -33.88 -2.61 -14.31
CA LEU A 545 -35.03 -3.10 -15.08
C LEU A 545 -36.07 -2.00 -15.32
N GLN A 546 -36.43 -1.25 -14.28
CA GLN A 546 -37.40 -0.15 -14.40
C GLN A 546 -36.85 1.01 -15.23
N PHE A 547 -35.55 1.28 -15.13
CA PHE A 547 -34.89 2.26 -15.99
C PHE A 547 -34.93 1.86 -17.46
N TYR A 548 -34.69 0.58 -17.76
CA TYR A 548 -34.76 0.02 -19.11
C TYR A 548 -36.18 0.08 -19.68
N GLU A 549 -37.19 -0.36 -18.92
CA GLU A 549 -38.60 -0.28 -19.33
C GLU A 549 -38.97 1.17 -19.70
N ARG A 550 -38.56 2.13 -18.86
CA ARG A 550 -38.83 3.54 -19.09
C ARG A 550 -38.10 4.09 -20.32
N PHE A 551 -36.85 3.69 -20.53
CA PHE A 551 -36.10 4.04 -21.73
C PHE A 551 -36.82 3.55 -23.00
N MET A 552 -37.33 2.31 -22.98
CA MET A 552 -38.09 1.75 -24.09
C MET A 552 -39.42 2.46 -24.32
N GLU A 553 -40.12 2.88 -23.26
CA GLU A 553 -41.33 3.71 -23.40
C GLU A 553 -41.07 5.05 -24.08
N ILE A 554 -40.00 5.74 -23.69
CA ILE A 554 -39.64 7.06 -24.22
C ILE A 554 -39.23 6.95 -25.69
N THR A 555 -38.42 5.95 -26.03
CA THR A 555 -37.94 5.73 -27.41
C THR A 555 -39.02 5.20 -28.37
N ASN A 556 -40.14 4.71 -27.83
CA ASN A 556 -41.31 4.31 -28.64
C ASN A 556 -42.25 5.48 -28.96
N ALA A 557 -42.20 6.58 -28.19
CA ALA A 557 -43.06 7.73 -28.40
C ALA A 557 -42.61 8.53 -29.64
N SER A 558 -43.24 8.29 -30.79
CA SER A 558 -42.97 9.03 -32.04
C SER A 558 -43.33 10.51 -31.87
N TRP A 559 -42.31 11.37 -31.82
CA TRP A 559 -42.46 12.80 -32.04
C TRP A 559 -42.53 13.03 -33.55
N SER A 560 -43.59 13.64 -34.07
CA SER A 560 -43.67 14.13 -35.45
C SER A 560 -43.95 13.13 -36.61
N GLY A 561 -44.53 11.95 -36.37
CA GLY A 561 -45.11 11.15 -37.46
C GLY A 561 -44.14 10.61 -38.53
N THR A 562 -42.82 10.80 -38.36
CA THR A 562 -41.76 10.08 -39.05
C THR A 562 -41.30 8.94 -38.16
N LYS A 563 -41.41 7.72 -38.66
CA LYS A 563 -41.11 6.48 -37.92
C LYS A 563 -39.68 6.03 -38.26
N GLU A 564 -38.69 6.90 -38.12
CA GLU A 564 -37.37 6.67 -38.72
C GLU A 564 -36.32 6.05 -37.78
N LEU A 565 -36.40 6.25 -36.45
CA LEU A 565 -35.49 5.63 -35.49
C LEU A 565 -36.27 5.11 -34.26
N SER A 566 -36.30 3.79 -34.05
CA SER A 566 -36.92 3.17 -32.86
C SER A 566 -36.03 2.07 -32.31
N CYS A 567 -35.76 2.13 -31.00
CA CYS A 567 -34.97 1.12 -30.27
C CYS A 567 -35.72 -0.20 -30.05
N HIS A 568 -37.01 -0.25 -30.39
CA HIS A 568 -37.87 -1.41 -30.19
C HIS A 568 -37.77 -2.44 -31.34
N GLY A 569 -37.41 -1.99 -32.54
CA GLY A 569 -37.18 -2.90 -33.68
C GLY A 569 -35.78 -3.52 -33.63
N ASP A 570 -35.60 -4.62 -34.36
CA ASP A 570 -34.31 -5.30 -34.50
C ASP A 570 -33.33 -4.56 -35.44
N ASP A 571 -33.82 -3.51 -36.11
CA ASP A 571 -33.06 -2.70 -37.07
C ASP A 571 -31.97 -1.83 -36.40
N TYR A 572 -32.15 -1.49 -35.12
CA TYR A 572 -31.25 -0.61 -34.37
C TYR A 572 -30.96 -1.17 -32.98
N ASP A 573 -29.70 -1.05 -32.57
CA ASP A 573 -29.25 -1.31 -31.20
C ASP A 573 -28.95 0.01 -30.49
N CYS A 574 -29.63 0.22 -29.37
CA CYS A 574 -29.51 1.44 -28.57
C CYS A 574 -28.74 1.17 -27.29
N TYR A 575 -27.72 1.99 -27.05
CA TYR A 575 -26.84 1.93 -25.91
C TYR A 575 -26.80 3.28 -25.20
N VAL A 576 -26.71 3.26 -23.89
CA VAL A 576 -26.35 4.46 -23.10
C VAL A 576 -25.02 4.16 -22.43
N ILE A 577 -24.03 5.01 -22.68
CA ILE A 577 -22.67 4.84 -22.15
C ILE A 577 -22.29 6.00 -21.23
N ASP A 578 -21.44 5.71 -20.24
CA ASP A 578 -20.89 6.72 -19.34
C ASP A 578 -19.74 7.51 -19.99
N SER A 579 -19.28 8.56 -19.31
CA SER A 579 -18.16 9.39 -19.73
C SER A 579 -16.82 8.65 -19.85
N SER A 580 -16.73 7.41 -19.38
CA SER A 580 -15.56 6.54 -19.50
C SER A 580 -15.75 5.43 -20.55
N GLY A 581 -16.88 5.41 -21.26
CA GLY A 581 -17.19 4.45 -22.32
C GLY A 581 -17.71 3.10 -21.84
N TYR A 582 -18.17 2.99 -20.59
CA TYR A 582 -18.85 1.80 -20.09
C TYR A 582 -20.35 1.85 -20.34
N VAL A 583 -20.93 0.71 -20.65
CA VAL A 583 -22.37 0.59 -20.93
C VAL A 583 -23.17 0.66 -19.62
N VAL A 584 -24.06 1.65 -19.55
CA VAL A 584 -25.04 1.82 -18.47
C VAL A 584 -26.37 1.16 -18.83
N LEU A 585 -26.77 1.23 -20.12
CA LEU A 585 -28.01 0.64 -20.62
C LEU A 585 -27.77 -0.06 -21.98
N SER A 586 -28.33 -1.25 -22.12
CA SER A 586 -28.35 -2.05 -23.36
C SER A 586 -29.61 -2.93 -23.39
N ARG A 587 -29.99 -3.45 -24.57
CA ARG A 587 -31.02 -4.49 -24.71
C ARG A 587 -30.61 -5.81 -24.02
N ASN A 588 -29.32 -6.14 -24.03
CA ASN A 588 -28.79 -7.31 -23.31
C ASN A 588 -28.20 -6.86 -21.96
N LYS A 589 -28.73 -7.41 -20.87
CA LYS A 589 -28.31 -7.08 -19.51
C LYS A 589 -26.85 -7.46 -19.24
N ASP A 590 -26.33 -8.53 -19.85
CA ASP A 590 -24.94 -8.99 -19.64
C ASP A 590 -23.89 -8.00 -20.14
N GLN A 591 -24.29 -7.06 -21.00
CA GLN A 591 -23.40 -6.03 -21.54
C GLN A 591 -23.23 -4.84 -20.61
N VAL A 592 -24.06 -4.69 -19.56
CA VAL A 592 -23.97 -3.58 -18.60
C VAL A 592 -22.67 -3.69 -17.81
N GLY A 593 -21.95 -2.57 -17.67
CA GLY A 593 -20.63 -2.51 -17.04
C GLY A 593 -19.48 -2.98 -17.95
N SER A 594 -19.78 -3.53 -19.14
CA SER A 594 -18.76 -3.83 -20.15
C SER A 594 -18.35 -2.58 -20.91
N PHE A 595 -17.11 -2.57 -21.40
CA PHE A 595 -16.59 -1.46 -22.19
C PHE A 595 -17.20 -1.47 -23.59
N PHE A 596 -17.76 -0.35 -24.04
CA PHE A 596 -18.48 -0.28 -25.32
C PHE A 596 -17.59 -0.64 -26.51
N GLY A 597 -16.30 -0.30 -26.48
CA GLY A 597 -15.33 -0.67 -27.53
C GLY A 597 -15.08 -2.18 -27.66
N THR A 598 -15.45 -3.00 -26.67
CA THR A 598 -15.44 -4.48 -26.81
C THR A 598 -16.69 -5.02 -27.50
N ILE A 599 -17.81 -4.29 -27.43
CA ILE A 599 -19.09 -4.66 -28.03
C ILE A 599 -19.13 -4.16 -29.47
N ASN A 600 -18.98 -2.84 -29.65
CA ASN A 600 -19.02 -2.14 -30.94
C ASN A 600 -17.69 -1.44 -31.22
N LYS A 601 -16.67 -2.25 -31.51
CA LYS A 601 -15.30 -1.80 -31.81
C LYS A 601 -15.20 -0.76 -32.93
N HIS A 602 -15.98 -0.94 -33.99
CA HIS A 602 -15.95 -0.07 -35.18
C HIS A 602 -16.46 1.35 -34.87
N VAL A 603 -17.63 1.46 -34.22
CA VAL A 603 -18.21 2.76 -33.83
C VAL A 603 -17.30 3.49 -32.85
N PHE A 604 -16.78 2.76 -31.86
CA PHE A 604 -15.91 3.38 -30.87
C PHE A 604 -14.57 3.84 -31.46
N GLN A 605 -14.02 3.13 -32.45
CA GLN A 605 -12.85 3.61 -33.18
C GLN A 605 -13.15 4.94 -33.90
N THR A 606 -14.32 5.09 -34.50
CA THR A 606 -14.73 6.37 -35.11
C THR A 606 -14.81 7.49 -34.07
N PHE A 607 -15.29 7.21 -32.86
CA PHE A 607 -15.28 8.20 -31.77
C PHE A 607 -13.87 8.63 -31.38
N LEU A 608 -12.89 7.73 -31.41
CA LEU A 608 -11.47 8.08 -31.20
C LEU A 608 -10.92 8.91 -32.35
N ASP A 609 -11.23 8.53 -33.60
CA ASP A 609 -10.74 9.25 -34.79
C ASP A 609 -11.33 10.67 -34.89
N LYS A 610 -12.56 10.88 -34.41
CA LYS A 610 -13.22 12.19 -34.29
C LYS A 610 -12.84 12.98 -33.03
N ASN A 611 -12.05 12.42 -32.11
CA ASN A 611 -11.73 12.99 -30.79
C ASN A 611 -12.97 13.25 -29.91
N ILE A 612 -14.03 12.45 -30.06
CA ILE A 612 -15.18 12.45 -29.12
C ILE A 612 -14.75 11.82 -27.80
N PHE A 613 -14.01 10.71 -27.89
CA PHE A 613 -13.31 10.12 -26.77
C PHE A 613 -11.81 10.31 -26.94
N ASP A 614 -11.15 10.63 -25.84
CA ASP A 614 -9.70 10.55 -25.72
C ASP A 614 -9.33 9.34 -24.86
N HIS A 615 -8.09 8.87 -24.98
CA HIS A 615 -7.58 7.76 -24.18
C HIS A 615 -6.22 8.08 -23.56
N VAL A 616 -6.02 7.53 -22.38
CA VAL A 616 -4.78 7.66 -21.61
C VAL A 616 -4.31 6.28 -21.17
N GLU A 617 -3.00 6.06 -21.22
CA GLU A 617 -2.38 4.84 -20.70
C GLU A 617 -1.95 5.09 -19.26
N VAL A 618 -2.41 4.24 -18.36
CA VAL A 618 -2.17 4.28 -16.90
C VAL A 618 -1.47 2.99 -16.53
N PHE A 619 -0.53 3.08 -15.59
CA PHE A 619 0.27 1.94 -15.17
C PHE A 619 -0.06 1.53 -13.73
N ASN A 620 -0.23 0.24 -13.49
CA ASN A 620 -0.31 -0.32 -12.15
C ASN A 620 0.99 -1.09 -11.85
N TYR A 621 1.90 -0.45 -11.12
CA TYR A 621 3.21 -1.01 -10.74
C TYR A 621 3.15 -1.92 -9.50
N GLN A 622 1.97 -2.04 -8.88
CA GLN A 622 1.69 -2.87 -7.70
C GLN A 622 0.85 -4.11 -8.04
N ALA A 623 0.78 -4.46 -9.33
CA ALA A 623 0.02 -5.60 -9.81
C ALA A 623 0.79 -6.92 -9.61
N LEU A 624 0.06 -8.03 -9.71
CA LEU A 624 0.62 -9.37 -9.72
C LEU A 624 0.40 -9.98 -11.11
N CYS A 625 1.21 -10.98 -11.46
CA CYS A 625 1.11 -11.75 -12.70
C CYS A 625 1.25 -13.25 -12.39
N PRO A 626 0.46 -14.14 -13.02
CA PRO A 626 0.70 -15.57 -12.96
C PRO A 626 1.99 -15.96 -13.70
N HIS A 627 2.63 -17.04 -13.23
CA HIS A 627 3.88 -17.52 -13.80
C HIS A 627 3.76 -18.00 -15.26
N SER A 628 2.57 -18.40 -15.71
CA SER A 628 2.31 -18.87 -17.08
C SER A 628 2.50 -17.81 -18.16
N ILE A 629 2.62 -16.53 -17.79
CA ILE A 629 2.82 -15.44 -18.75
C ILE A 629 4.24 -15.40 -19.32
N VAL A 630 5.24 -15.86 -18.55
CA VAL A 630 6.63 -15.86 -18.99
C VAL A 630 6.92 -17.21 -19.66
N PRO A 631 7.46 -17.24 -20.87
CA PRO A 631 7.81 -18.49 -21.54
C PRO A 631 8.86 -19.25 -20.74
N GLU A 632 8.60 -20.52 -20.44
CA GLU A 632 9.57 -21.41 -19.79
C GLU A 632 10.86 -21.46 -20.63
N GLY A 633 11.93 -20.88 -20.09
CA GLY A 633 13.26 -21.06 -20.67
C GLY A 633 13.65 -22.53 -20.56
N GLU A 634 14.15 -23.11 -21.67
CA GLU A 634 14.71 -24.47 -21.69
C GLU A 634 15.82 -24.59 -20.64
N SER A 635 15.48 -25.16 -19.48
CA SER A 635 16.40 -25.33 -18.38
C SER A 635 17.45 -26.38 -18.75
N CYS A 636 18.64 -25.94 -19.12
CA CYS A 636 19.81 -26.78 -19.45
C CYS A 636 20.44 -27.46 -18.22
N SER A 637 19.64 -27.94 -17.25
CA SER A 637 20.12 -28.53 -16.00
C SER A 637 19.60 -29.96 -15.79
N TRP A 638 19.75 -30.84 -16.78
CA TRP A 638 19.71 -32.29 -16.55
C TRP A 638 20.90 -32.97 -17.23
N THR A 639 22.07 -32.87 -16.60
CA THR A 639 23.16 -33.80 -16.86
C THR A 639 22.91 -35.09 -16.08
N LEU A 640 22.36 -36.09 -16.75
CA LEU A 640 22.26 -37.46 -16.23
C LEU A 640 23.68 -38.00 -15.96
N ASN A 641 24.06 -38.07 -14.67
CA ASN A 641 25.30 -38.72 -14.26
C ASN A 641 25.27 -40.19 -14.67
N THR A 642 26.30 -40.63 -15.41
CA THR A 642 26.36 -41.98 -15.98
C THR A 642 26.36 -43.08 -14.90
N PRO A 643 25.77 -44.26 -15.16
CA PRO A 643 25.68 -45.35 -14.17
C PRO A 643 27.02 -45.84 -13.62
N PHE A 644 28.12 -45.57 -14.33
CA PHE A 644 29.48 -45.91 -13.89
C PHE A 644 30.00 -45.03 -12.74
N THR A 645 29.54 -43.77 -12.61
CA THR A 645 29.93 -42.91 -11.48
C THR A 645 29.21 -43.33 -10.20
N ILE A 646 27.97 -43.81 -10.31
CA ILE A 646 27.19 -44.38 -9.20
C ILE A 646 27.84 -45.67 -8.72
N LEU A 647 28.23 -46.57 -9.64
CA LEU A 647 28.92 -47.81 -9.29
C LEU A 647 30.31 -47.54 -8.66
N GLY A 648 31.06 -46.58 -9.20
CA GLY A 648 32.34 -46.16 -8.62
C GLY A 648 32.20 -45.55 -7.23
N SER A 649 31.12 -44.80 -6.99
CA SER A 649 30.82 -44.21 -5.68
C SER A 649 30.38 -45.27 -4.67
N LEU A 650 29.60 -46.27 -5.11
CA LEU A 650 29.22 -47.43 -4.28
C LEU A 650 30.47 -48.23 -3.87
N LEU A 651 31.39 -48.48 -4.81
CA LEU A 651 32.62 -49.22 -4.54
C LEU A 651 33.55 -48.46 -3.58
N LYS A 652 33.68 -47.14 -3.78
CA LYS A 652 34.41 -46.26 -2.85
C LYS A 652 33.78 -46.29 -1.46
N TRP A 653 32.47 -46.12 -1.36
CA TRP A 653 31.77 -46.16 -0.08
C TRP A 653 31.97 -47.48 0.67
N LEU A 654 31.90 -48.61 -0.04
CA LEU A 654 32.09 -49.94 0.54
C LEU A 654 33.53 -50.17 1.04
N LEU A 655 34.53 -49.68 0.30
CA LEU A 655 35.94 -49.69 0.72
C LEU A 655 36.16 -48.80 1.96
N THR A 656 35.56 -47.61 2.01
CA THR A 656 35.68 -46.71 3.16
C THR A 656 35.05 -47.31 4.42
N GLN A 657 33.90 -47.98 4.30
CA GLN A 657 33.24 -48.65 5.43
C GLN A 657 34.04 -49.84 5.96
N MET A 658 34.65 -50.64 5.07
CA MET A 658 35.59 -51.70 5.45
C MET A 658 36.78 -51.15 6.24
N LEU A 659 37.32 -49.99 5.82
CA LEU A 659 38.47 -49.36 6.44
C LEU A 659 38.13 -48.74 7.81
N LEU A 660 36.94 -48.14 7.94
CA LEU A 660 36.41 -47.63 9.20
C LEU A 660 36.05 -48.75 10.20
N PHE A 661 35.57 -49.90 9.71
CA PHE A 661 35.31 -51.05 10.57
C PHE A 661 36.63 -51.66 11.09
N ALA A 662 37.65 -51.73 10.23
CA ALA A 662 38.99 -52.14 10.62
C ALA A 662 39.61 -51.19 11.65
N SER A 663 39.49 -49.86 11.48
CA SER A 663 40.04 -48.90 12.43
C SER A 663 39.38 -48.94 13.81
N ASN A 664 38.08 -49.25 13.88
CA ASN A 664 37.37 -49.47 15.15
C ASN A 664 37.79 -50.76 15.85
N LEU A 665 38.13 -51.83 15.11
CA LEU A 665 38.59 -53.10 15.69
C LEU A 665 39.96 -52.99 16.40
N TYR A 666 40.79 -52.03 15.97
CA TYR A 666 42.12 -51.75 16.55
C TYR A 666 42.12 -50.66 17.63
N GLY A 667 40.95 -50.14 18.05
CA GLY A 667 40.84 -49.20 19.16
C GLY A 667 41.50 -47.84 18.92
N LEU A 668 41.46 -47.34 17.67
CA LEU A 668 42.01 -46.03 17.27
C LEU A 668 41.11 -44.84 17.65
N ASP A 669 39.88 -45.10 18.10
CA ASP A 669 38.91 -44.10 18.59
C ASP A 669 39.37 -43.40 19.89
N ARG A 670 40.27 -44.03 20.65
CA ARG A 670 40.81 -43.47 21.91
C ARG A 670 41.79 -42.31 21.77
N TYR A 671 42.19 -41.92 20.55
CA TYR A 671 43.26 -40.93 20.33
C TYR A 671 42.80 -39.60 19.72
N SER A 672 41.50 -39.40 19.48
CA SER A 672 40.98 -38.10 19.04
C SER A 672 40.23 -37.39 20.17
N TYR A 673 40.89 -36.43 20.82
CA TYR A 673 40.23 -35.43 21.65
C TYR A 673 40.58 -34.03 21.13
N ALA A 674 39.58 -33.17 21.01
CA ALA A 674 39.79 -31.75 20.77
C ALA A 674 40.17 -31.09 22.10
N VAL A 675 41.39 -30.55 22.18
CA VAL A 675 41.85 -29.75 23.33
C VAL A 675 41.87 -28.28 22.89
N PRO A 676 41.18 -27.36 23.59
CA PRO A 676 41.36 -25.93 23.34
C PRO A 676 42.83 -25.56 23.65
N VAL A 677 43.47 -24.79 22.77
CA VAL A 677 44.82 -24.31 23.02
C VAL A 677 44.78 -23.32 24.18
N GLU A 678 45.22 -23.80 25.33
CA GLU A 678 45.50 -23.05 26.54
C GLU A 678 46.89 -22.41 26.36
N ASP A 679 46.91 -21.09 26.12
CA ASP A 679 48.11 -20.28 26.37
C ASP A 679 47.88 -19.56 27.71
N ASP A 680 48.71 -19.95 28.69
CA ASP A 680 48.82 -19.41 30.04
C ASP A 680 49.08 -17.89 30.00
N TYR A 681 48.02 -17.07 29.95
CA TYR A 681 48.03 -15.74 30.58
C TYR A 681 46.66 -15.08 30.83
N ILE A 682 45.53 -15.79 30.73
CA ILE A 682 44.21 -15.23 31.12
C ILE A 682 43.33 -16.33 31.77
N ASP A 683 43.75 -16.85 32.92
CA ASP A 683 42.89 -17.69 33.79
C ASP A 683 42.30 -16.91 34.97
N SER A 684 42.29 -15.57 34.91
CA SER A 684 41.75 -14.74 36.02
C SER A 684 40.62 -13.80 35.64
N ILE A 685 39.98 -13.94 34.46
CA ILE A 685 38.91 -13.02 34.01
C ILE A 685 37.61 -13.75 33.57
N TYR A 686 37.59 -15.08 33.43
CA TYR A 686 36.38 -15.78 32.97
C TYR A 686 35.45 -16.37 34.04
N ASN A 687 35.67 -16.09 35.33
CA ASN A 687 34.79 -16.59 36.40
C ASN A 687 33.76 -15.58 36.94
N GLU A 688 33.59 -14.41 36.33
CA GLU A 688 32.44 -13.53 36.62
C GLU A 688 31.83 -12.96 35.34
N GLY A 689 31.26 -13.85 34.52
CA GLY A 689 30.22 -13.47 33.58
C GLY A 689 28.87 -13.50 34.30
N PRO A 690 28.04 -12.44 34.21
CA PRO A 690 26.70 -12.47 34.78
C PRO A 690 25.90 -13.56 34.09
N THR A 691 25.31 -14.44 34.90
CA THR A 691 24.23 -15.34 34.50
C THR A 691 23.09 -14.52 33.94
N GLY A 692 23.03 -14.42 32.61
CA GLY A 692 21.94 -13.84 31.85
C GLY A 692 21.90 -14.57 30.53
N GLU A 693 21.18 -15.69 30.51
CA GLU A 693 20.72 -16.30 29.27
C GLU A 693 20.09 -15.22 28.39
N PRO A 694 20.42 -15.12 27.08
CA PRO A 694 19.53 -14.48 26.14
C PRO A 694 18.26 -15.32 26.14
N SER A 695 17.23 -14.80 26.79
CA SER A 695 15.89 -15.36 26.79
C SER A 695 15.47 -15.65 25.35
N THR A 696 15.28 -16.95 25.06
CA THR A 696 14.38 -17.50 24.05
C THR A 696 14.23 -16.64 22.79
N LEU A 697 15.11 -16.88 21.82
CA LEU A 697 14.73 -16.70 20.42
C LEU A 697 13.46 -17.54 20.17
N PRO A 698 12.43 -17.02 19.48
CA PRO A 698 11.34 -17.86 19.03
C PRO A 698 11.94 -19.02 18.19
N PRO A 699 11.35 -20.23 18.25
CA PRO A 699 11.81 -21.33 17.41
C PRO A 699 11.85 -20.86 15.96
N PRO A 700 12.76 -21.41 15.12
CA PRO A 700 12.67 -21.20 13.68
C PRO A 700 11.22 -21.50 13.28
N MET A 701 10.58 -20.58 12.56
CA MET A 701 9.25 -20.82 12.00
C MET A 701 9.28 -22.22 11.41
N GLU A 702 8.43 -23.08 11.96
CA GLU A 702 8.25 -24.42 11.45
C GLU A 702 7.97 -24.24 9.96
N ASN A 703 8.88 -24.75 9.11
CA ASN A 703 8.61 -24.84 7.69
C ASN A 703 7.34 -25.69 7.60
N LYS A 704 6.19 -25.03 7.55
CA LYS A 704 4.95 -25.65 7.11
C LYS A 704 5.31 -26.14 5.72
N THR A 705 5.61 -27.42 5.65
CA THR A 705 5.54 -28.19 4.43
C THR A 705 4.05 -28.15 4.13
N ILE A 706 3.64 -27.05 3.48
CA ILE A 706 2.37 -26.98 2.81
C ILE A 706 2.44 -28.19 1.88
N PRO A 707 1.57 -29.20 2.03
CA PRO A 707 1.53 -30.28 1.09
C PRO A 707 1.36 -29.60 -0.26
N ALA A 708 2.35 -29.76 -1.14
CA ALA A 708 2.28 -29.27 -2.50
C ALA A 708 0.99 -29.84 -3.08
N LYS A 709 -0.05 -29.01 -3.12
CA LYS A 709 -1.08 -29.21 -4.12
C LYS A 709 -0.31 -29.06 -5.43
N GLU A 710 -0.43 -30.08 -6.27
CA GLU A 710 -0.01 -30.05 -7.66
C GLU A 710 -0.87 -29.05 -8.45
N ASP A 711 -0.87 -27.79 -8.02
CA ASP A 711 -1.23 -26.67 -8.87
C ASP A 711 0.11 -26.25 -9.50
N ASN A 712 0.28 -26.52 -10.80
CA ASN A 712 1.53 -26.34 -11.55
C ASN A 712 2.00 -24.87 -11.64
N GLU A 713 1.41 -23.94 -10.89
CA GLU A 713 1.75 -22.53 -10.88
C GLU A 713 2.11 -22.12 -9.46
N GLY A 714 3.35 -21.65 -9.25
CA GLY A 714 3.74 -21.00 -8.00
C GLY A 714 2.89 -19.77 -7.69
N PRO A 715 2.99 -19.18 -6.48
CA PRO A 715 2.29 -17.95 -6.15
C PRO A 715 2.60 -16.86 -7.19
N PRO A 716 1.63 -16.00 -7.55
CA PRO A 716 1.84 -14.98 -8.57
C PRO A 716 2.94 -13.99 -8.14
N PHE A 717 3.69 -13.47 -9.11
CA PHE A 717 4.84 -12.58 -8.86
C PHE A 717 4.48 -11.12 -9.15
N SER A 718 5.22 -10.17 -8.55
CA SER A 718 5.03 -8.73 -8.81
C SER A 718 5.37 -8.35 -10.25
N CYS A 719 4.45 -7.64 -10.91
CA CYS A 719 4.62 -7.19 -12.28
C CYS A 719 3.99 -5.81 -12.52
N ASP A 720 4.30 -5.22 -13.68
CA ASP A 720 3.76 -3.94 -14.10
C ASP A 720 2.62 -4.17 -15.11
N HIS A 721 1.41 -3.72 -14.80
CA HIS A 721 0.27 -3.72 -15.74
C HIS A 721 0.13 -2.36 -16.44
N SER A 722 -0.21 -2.36 -17.74
CA SER A 722 -0.71 -1.20 -18.45
C SER A 722 -2.22 -1.33 -18.69
N ILE A 723 -2.91 -0.21 -18.51
CA ILE A 723 -4.37 -0.09 -18.64
C ILE A 723 -4.64 1.13 -19.50
N ARG A 724 -5.55 1.00 -20.48
CA ARG A 724 -6.00 2.14 -21.29
C ARG A 724 -7.39 2.55 -20.86
N LEU A 725 -7.51 3.79 -20.42
CA LEU A 725 -8.75 4.36 -19.92
C LEU A 725 -9.19 5.51 -20.82
N PHE A 726 -10.50 5.77 -20.86
CA PHE A 726 -11.10 6.69 -21.82
C PHE A 726 -11.80 7.84 -21.10
N ILE A 727 -11.80 9.01 -21.74
CA ILE A 727 -12.41 10.24 -21.26
C ILE A 727 -13.25 10.83 -22.39
N LEU A 728 -14.53 11.04 -22.15
CA LEU A 728 -15.44 11.75 -23.05
C LEU A 728 -15.13 13.26 -23.04
N ASP A 729 -14.91 13.84 -24.21
CA ASP A 729 -14.86 15.30 -24.35
C ASP A 729 -16.29 15.87 -24.45
N GLN A 730 -16.89 16.17 -23.30
CA GLN A 730 -18.24 16.73 -23.23
C GLN A 730 -18.34 18.10 -23.96
N ASN A 731 -17.24 18.85 -24.09
CA ASN A 731 -17.25 20.14 -24.76
C ASN A 731 -17.50 20.02 -26.26
N TYR A 732 -17.18 18.87 -26.87
CA TYR A 732 -17.49 18.59 -28.27
C TYR A 732 -19.00 18.79 -28.56
N PHE A 733 -19.86 18.25 -27.69
CA PHE A 733 -21.30 18.34 -27.83
C PHE A 733 -21.87 19.69 -27.33
N LEU A 734 -21.27 20.26 -26.28
CA LEU A 734 -21.76 21.53 -25.69
C LEU A 734 -21.42 22.77 -26.53
N SER A 735 -20.27 22.77 -27.23
CA SER A 735 -19.81 23.91 -28.03
C SER A 735 -20.48 24.01 -29.40
N THR A 736 -21.02 22.89 -29.91
CA THR A 736 -21.74 22.84 -31.17
C THR A 736 -23.18 23.33 -30.95
N THR A 737 -23.35 24.65 -30.87
CA THR A 737 -24.63 25.37 -30.77
C THR A 737 -25.52 25.17 -32.01
N GLY A 738 -25.96 23.93 -32.24
CA GLY A 738 -27.06 23.56 -33.13
C GLY A 738 -28.32 23.24 -32.34
N ALA A 739 -29.45 23.02 -33.04
CA ALA A 739 -30.73 22.72 -32.41
C ALA A 739 -30.77 21.36 -31.67
N GLN A 740 -29.82 20.46 -31.94
CA GLN A 740 -29.60 19.21 -31.21
C GLN A 740 -28.09 18.85 -31.24
N PRO A 741 -27.42 18.61 -30.09
CA PRO A 741 -26.01 18.22 -30.03
C PRO A 741 -25.85 16.72 -30.33
N MET A 742 -25.92 16.37 -31.62
CA MET A 742 -25.81 15.00 -32.09
C MET A 742 -24.72 14.90 -33.17
N ASP A 743 -23.84 13.91 -33.04
CA ASP A 743 -22.93 13.47 -34.10
C ASP A 743 -23.52 12.23 -34.76
N TYR A 744 -23.44 12.14 -36.08
CA TYR A 744 -23.99 11.00 -36.80
C TYR A 744 -23.25 10.73 -38.11
N GLU A 745 -23.28 9.46 -38.51
CA GLU A 745 -22.84 9.00 -39.82
C GLU A 745 -23.94 8.15 -40.42
N ASP A 746 -24.62 8.70 -41.43
CA ASP A 746 -25.72 8.01 -42.09
C ASP A 746 -25.23 7.05 -43.20
N GLU A 747 -24.05 7.31 -43.78
CA GLU A 747 -23.47 6.48 -44.83
C GLU A 747 -22.50 5.44 -44.23
N PRO A 748 -22.72 4.14 -44.50
CA PRO A 748 -21.83 3.09 -44.02
C PRO A 748 -20.47 3.19 -44.72
N GLY A 749 -19.39 3.37 -43.95
CA GLY A 749 -18.03 3.30 -44.45
C GLY A 749 -17.51 1.86 -44.55
N GLU A 750 -16.28 1.70 -45.06
CA GLU A 750 -15.62 0.38 -45.15
C GLU A 750 -15.33 -0.25 -43.77
N CYS A 751 -15.26 0.58 -42.72
CA CYS A 751 -14.83 0.19 -41.38
C CYS A 751 -15.75 0.65 -40.23
N HIS A 752 -16.90 1.25 -40.53
CA HIS A 752 -17.85 1.70 -39.52
C HIS A 752 -19.32 1.51 -39.97
N PRO A 753 -20.21 1.03 -39.09
CA PRO A 753 -21.65 1.07 -39.33
C PRO A 753 -22.19 2.51 -39.28
N PRO A 754 -23.39 2.75 -39.81
CA PRO A 754 -24.13 3.97 -39.52
C PRO A 754 -24.47 4.07 -38.03
N TYR A 755 -24.24 5.23 -37.42
CA TYR A 755 -24.53 5.48 -36.01
C TYR A 755 -25.01 6.91 -35.77
N TRP A 756 -25.70 7.09 -34.65
CA TRP A 756 -26.10 8.39 -34.10
C TRP A 756 -25.68 8.45 -32.63
N ALA A 757 -24.97 9.49 -32.24
CA ALA A 757 -24.48 9.71 -30.89
C ALA A 757 -24.95 11.09 -30.38
N ALA A 758 -25.77 11.09 -29.33
CA ALA A 758 -26.35 12.28 -28.73
C ALA A 758 -25.98 12.37 -27.24
N TYR A 759 -25.43 13.52 -26.83
CA TYR A 759 -25.17 13.78 -25.42
C TYR A 759 -26.48 14.01 -24.67
N VAL A 760 -26.65 13.36 -23.53
CA VAL A 760 -27.85 13.53 -22.69
C VAL A 760 -27.65 14.78 -21.82
N PRO A 761 -28.43 15.85 -22.02
CA PRO A 761 -28.21 17.12 -21.33
C PRO A 761 -28.20 16.97 -19.81
N ASN A 762 -27.33 17.72 -19.15
CA ASN A 762 -27.17 17.74 -17.69
C ASN A 762 -26.88 16.35 -17.07
N THR A 763 -26.20 15.47 -17.80
CA THR A 763 -25.74 14.18 -17.26
C THR A 763 -24.37 13.81 -17.82
N ASN A 764 -23.70 12.82 -17.24
CA ASN A 764 -22.46 12.25 -17.78
C ASN A 764 -22.68 11.24 -18.93
N LEU A 765 -23.91 11.10 -19.46
CA LEU A 765 -24.29 10.01 -20.35
C LEU A 765 -24.26 10.41 -21.84
N LEU A 766 -23.90 9.45 -22.68
CA LEU A 766 -23.99 9.53 -24.13
C LEU A 766 -24.92 8.43 -24.65
N LEU A 767 -25.97 8.83 -25.38
CA LEU A 767 -26.86 7.91 -26.09
C LEU A 767 -26.24 7.58 -27.44
N VAL A 768 -26.05 6.29 -27.73
CA VAL A 768 -25.50 5.79 -28.98
C VAL A 768 -26.48 4.81 -29.61
N VAL A 769 -26.92 5.09 -30.83
CA VAL A 769 -27.77 4.22 -31.64
C VAL A 769 -26.96 3.72 -32.82
N VAL A 770 -26.86 2.40 -32.96
CA VAL A 770 -26.12 1.74 -34.03
C VAL A 770 -27.13 0.99 -34.90
N LYS A 771 -27.04 1.18 -36.22
CA LYS A 771 -27.87 0.42 -37.15
C LYS A 771 -27.33 -1.00 -37.27
N ASN A 772 -28.20 -1.98 -37.10
CA ASN A 772 -27.86 -3.40 -37.23
C ASN A 772 -27.83 -3.75 -38.73
N GLU A 773 -26.63 -3.90 -39.30
CA GLU A 773 -26.46 -4.38 -40.67
C GLU A 773 -25.62 -5.67 -40.62
N ASP A 774 -26.14 -6.75 -41.24
CA ASP A 774 -25.41 -7.99 -41.49
C ASP A 774 -24.32 -7.75 -42.57
N ARG A 775 -23.28 -6.99 -42.23
CA ARG A 775 -22.11 -6.74 -43.08
C ARG A 775 -20.85 -7.22 -42.38
N GLU A 776 -20.06 -8.01 -43.10
CA GLU A 776 -18.68 -8.31 -42.72
C GLU A 776 -17.80 -7.10 -43.05
N TYR A 777 -17.23 -6.48 -42.02
CA TYR A 777 -16.25 -5.40 -42.17
C TYR A 777 -14.89 -5.92 -42.62
N SER A 778 -14.11 -5.07 -43.29
CA SER A 778 -12.77 -5.43 -43.73
C SER A 778 -11.87 -5.82 -42.55
N TYR A 779 -11.05 -6.87 -42.72
CA TYR A 779 -10.07 -7.27 -41.70
C TYR A 779 -9.01 -6.18 -41.44
N ASN A 780 -8.83 -5.23 -42.35
CA ASN A 780 -7.85 -4.14 -42.22
C ASN A 780 -8.33 -2.97 -41.34
N CYS A 781 -9.52 -3.04 -40.77
CA CYS A 781 -10.04 -1.99 -39.90
C CYS A 781 -9.27 -1.93 -38.59
N LYS A 782 -8.93 -0.71 -38.17
CA LYS A 782 -8.26 -0.48 -36.88
C LYS A 782 -9.25 -0.76 -35.74
N GLU A 783 -8.80 -1.51 -34.75
CA GLU A 783 -9.60 -1.79 -33.55
C GLU A 783 -9.19 -0.86 -32.39
N PRO A 784 -10.15 -0.41 -31.57
CA PRO A 784 -9.85 0.41 -30.41
C PRO A 784 -9.18 -0.46 -29.33
N PRO A 785 -8.32 0.14 -28.49
CA PRO A 785 -7.75 -0.57 -27.35
C PRO A 785 -8.81 -1.02 -26.34
N ASN A 786 -8.55 -2.13 -25.65
CA ASN A 786 -9.39 -2.62 -24.55
C ASN A 786 -8.94 -2.01 -23.21
N THR A 787 -9.88 -1.89 -22.26
CA THR A 787 -9.66 -1.46 -20.87
C THR A 787 -9.17 -2.59 -19.95
N LYS A 788 -9.07 -3.83 -20.42
CA LYS A 788 -8.54 -4.95 -19.64
C LYS A 788 -7.04 -4.72 -19.31
N PRO A 789 -6.61 -4.83 -18.03
CA PRO A 789 -5.21 -4.75 -17.67
C PRO A 789 -4.36 -5.77 -18.42
N ARG A 790 -3.19 -5.34 -18.89
CA ARG A 790 -2.23 -6.20 -19.60
C ARG A 790 -0.84 -6.05 -18.98
N PRO A 791 -0.09 -7.14 -18.78
CA PRO A 791 1.30 -7.06 -18.41
C PRO A 791 2.10 -6.26 -19.44
N THR A 792 2.99 -5.40 -18.97
CA THR A 792 3.96 -4.69 -19.80
C THR A 792 4.94 -5.66 -20.45
N ILE A 793 5.56 -5.25 -21.57
CA ILE A 793 6.52 -6.07 -22.31
C ILE A 793 7.68 -6.53 -21.42
N ASN A 794 8.15 -5.68 -20.52
CA ASN A 794 9.23 -6.05 -19.59
C ASN A 794 8.79 -7.14 -18.62
N SER A 795 7.53 -7.12 -18.18
CA SER A 795 6.98 -8.09 -17.23
C SER A 795 6.68 -9.46 -17.84
N THR A 796 6.53 -9.56 -19.16
CA THR A 796 6.32 -10.84 -19.85
C THR A 796 7.63 -11.56 -20.20
N THR A 797 8.78 -10.90 -20.09
CA THR A 797 10.07 -11.46 -20.52
C THR A 797 10.82 -12.19 -19.43
N SER A 798 10.65 -11.80 -18.16
CA SER A 798 11.40 -12.33 -17.02
C SER A 798 10.59 -12.11 -15.75
N PHE A 799 10.70 -13.08 -14.82
CA PHE A 799 10.11 -12.98 -13.49
C PHE A 799 10.89 -12.01 -12.59
N GLU A 800 12.17 -11.80 -12.89
CA GLU A 800 13.06 -10.94 -12.14
C GLU A 800 12.77 -9.45 -12.44
N PRO A 801 12.72 -8.58 -11.42
CA PRO A 801 12.38 -7.17 -11.58
C PRO A 801 13.54 -6.32 -12.13
N CYS A 802 14.20 -6.77 -13.20
CA CYS A 802 15.35 -6.10 -13.81
C CYS A 802 15.00 -4.68 -14.32
N HIS A 803 13.76 -4.49 -14.77
CA HIS A 803 13.25 -3.18 -15.19
C HIS A 803 13.13 -2.17 -14.03
N LYS A 804 13.17 -2.63 -12.77
CA LYS A 804 13.17 -1.75 -11.59
C LYS A 804 14.58 -1.24 -11.22
N LEU A 805 15.64 -1.71 -11.89
CA LEU A 805 17.02 -1.30 -11.59
C LEU A 805 17.23 0.21 -11.75
N ASP A 806 16.54 0.84 -12.70
CA ASP A 806 16.64 2.28 -12.95
C ASP A 806 16.11 3.12 -11.77
N LEU A 807 15.16 2.58 -10.97
CA LEU A 807 14.74 3.21 -9.72
C LEU A 807 15.89 3.27 -8.69
N GLY A 808 16.84 2.34 -8.77
CA GLY A 808 18.06 2.34 -7.97
C GLY A 808 18.95 3.56 -8.24
N GLY A 809 18.85 4.16 -9.43
CA GLY A 809 19.57 5.38 -9.82
C GLY A 809 18.95 6.68 -9.31
N LEU A 810 17.73 6.63 -8.74
CA LEU A 810 17.08 7.82 -8.20
C LEU A 810 17.80 8.34 -6.96
N ILE A 811 17.70 9.65 -6.74
CA ILE A 811 18.36 10.34 -5.64
C ILE A 811 17.85 9.80 -4.30
N ARG A 812 18.77 9.58 -3.37
CA ARG A 812 18.50 9.17 -1.99
C ARG A 812 19.27 10.08 -1.04
N ARG A 813 18.64 10.42 0.08
CA ARG A 813 19.29 11.20 1.14
C ARG A 813 19.87 10.24 2.17
N PRO A 814 21.18 10.31 2.48
CA PRO A 814 21.76 9.50 3.54
C PRO A 814 21.16 9.90 4.90
N LEU A 815 21.10 8.94 5.83
CA LEU A 815 20.73 9.21 7.21
C LEU A 815 21.80 10.08 7.90
N GLU A 816 21.41 10.80 8.95
CA GLU A 816 22.34 11.63 9.73
C GLU A 816 23.39 10.77 10.45
N GLY A 817 24.67 11.07 10.21
CA GLY A 817 25.81 10.42 10.89
C GLY A 817 26.29 9.15 10.20
N CYS A 818 27.46 9.23 9.54
CA CYS A 818 28.13 8.08 8.94
C CYS A 818 29.35 7.70 9.79
N TYR A 819 29.26 6.59 10.52
CA TYR A 819 30.30 6.12 11.45
C TYR A 819 31.08 4.93 10.86
N THR A 820 31.94 5.19 9.88
CA THR A 820 32.70 4.12 9.19
C THR A 820 34.09 3.87 9.78
N TYR A 821 34.69 4.90 10.39
CA TYR A 821 36.07 4.87 10.87
C TYR A 821 36.25 5.69 12.14
N HIS A 822 37.07 5.18 13.06
CA HIS A 822 37.55 5.94 14.22
C HIS A 822 39.03 5.64 14.51
N ASP A 823 39.82 6.63 14.91
CA ASP A 823 41.27 6.50 15.08
C ASP A 823 41.65 5.48 16.19
N LYS A 824 40.87 5.43 17.28
CA LYS A 824 41.08 4.50 18.40
C LYS A 824 40.79 3.03 18.05
N GLU A 825 40.15 2.76 16.91
CA GLU A 825 39.84 1.39 16.48
C GLU A 825 41.11 0.56 16.18
N ARG A 826 42.22 1.22 15.84
CA ARG A 826 43.53 0.57 15.61
C ARG A 826 44.03 -0.22 16.82
N ASN A 827 43.56 0.14 18.01
CA ASN A 827 43.97 -0.51 19.25
C ASN A 827 43.20 -1.81 19.53
N ILE A 828 42.21 -2.14 18.70
CA ILE A 828 41.37 -3.33 18.87
C ILE A 828 41.96 -4.48 18.05
N THR A 829 42.52 -5.48 18.73
CA THR A 829 43.13 -6.67 18.11
C THR A 829 42.18 -7.87 17.99
N ALA A 830 40.93 -7.71 18.43
CA ALA A 830 39.91 -8.76 18.40
C ALA A 830 39.52 -9.13 16.96
N CYS A 831 40.10 -10.23 16.48
CA CYS A 831 39.87 -10.84 15.18
C CYS A 831 39.58 -12.33 15.43
N GLY A 832 38.32 -12.74 15.22
CA GLY A 832 37.68 -13.99 15.68
C GLY A 832 38.56 -15.24 15.79
N LEU A 833 38.26 -16.09 16.76
CA LEU A 833 39.01 -17.33 17.03
C LEU A 833 38.77 -18.37 15.93
N GLY A 834 39.84 -19.02 15.48
CA GLY A 834 39.78 -20.24 14.68
C GLY A 834 40.20 -21.43 15.54
N SER A 835 39.58 -22.59 15.34
CA SER A 835 40.04 -23.85 15.91
C SER A 835 41.14 -24.42 15.03
N VAL A 836 42.23 -24.89 15.65
CA VAL A 836 43.32 -25.60 14.95
C VAL A 836 43.24 -27.06 15.36
N ILE A 837 42.97 -27.94 14.40
CA ILE A 837 43.13 -29.38 14.60
C ILE A 837 44.62 -29.69 14.38
N ARG A 838 45.31 -30.13 15.43
CA ARG A 838 46.68 -30.66 15.32
C ARG A 838 46.58 -32.14 14.92
N THR A 839 47.04 -32.46 13.72
CA THR A 839 47.21 -33.84 13.27
C THR A 839 48.48 -34.44 13.86
N ASP A 840 48.37 -35.64 14.44
CA ASP A 840 49.53 -36.40 14.91
C ASP A 840 50.30 -36.97 13.71
N LEU A 841 51.59 -36.62 13.63
CA LEU A 841 52.52 -37.03 12.58
C LEU A 841 52.62 -38.57 12.46
N ALA A 842 52.38 -39.29 13.57
CA ALA A 842 52.39 -40.75 13.60
C ALA A 842 51.22 -41.36 12.81
N LEU A 843 50.05 -40.73 12.85
CA LEU A 843 48.86 -41.20 12.12
C LEU A 843 49.00 -40.97 10.60
N LEU A 844 49.63 -39.86 10.22
CA LEU A 844 49.85 -39.47 8.82
C LEU A 844 50.93 -40.33 8.15
N LEU A 845 51.98 -40.73 8.89
CA LEU A 845 52.98 -41.69 8.42
C LEU A 845 52.41 -43.11 8.28
N MET A 846 51.52 -43.52 9.20
CA MET A 846 50.87 -44.83 9.14
C MET A 846 49.88 -44.92 7.97
N THR A 847 49.08 -43.88 7.71
CA THR A 847 48.16 -43.85 6.55
C THR A 847 48.90 -43.71 5.22
N ALA A 848 50.00 -42.94 5.16
CA ALA A 848 50.87 -42.87 3.98
C ALA A 848 51.55 -44.22 3.68
N SER A 849 51.96 -44.96 4.70
CA SER A 849 52.53 -46.31 4.53
C SER A 849 51.48 -47.34 4.07
N ALA A 850 50.23 -47.22 4.54
CA ALA A 850 49.11 -48.03 4.07
C ALA A 850 48.70 -47.71 2.62
N ALA A 851 48.75 -46.43 2.22
CA ALA A 851 48.49 -46.00 0.85
C ALA A 851 49.60 -46.46 -0.12
N LEU A 852 50.87 -46.46 0.30
CA LEU A 852 51.99 -47.02 -0.47
C LEU A 852 51.90 -48.55 -0.63
N LEU A 853 51.34 -49.26 0.35
CA LEU A 853 51.06 -50.70 0.26
C LEU A 853 49.90 -51.04 -0.67
N MET A 854 48.88 -50.17 -0.76
CA MET A 854 47.78 -50.34 -1.73
C MET A 854 48.15 -49.93 -3.17
N GLY A 855 49.13 -49.05 -3.36
CA GLY A 855 49.67 -48.72 -4.68
C GLY A 855 50.50 -49.84 -5.34
N ALA A 856 50.83 -50.91 -4.60
CA ALA A 856 51.58 -52.06 -5.12
C ALA A 856 50.71 -53.18 -5.70
N PHE A 857 49.38 -53.03 -5.68
CA PHE A 857 48.42 -53.89 -6.37
C PHE A 857 47.46 -53.04 -7.21
N SER A 858 47.99 -52.44 -8.28
CA SER A 858 47.23 -51.96 -9.43
C SER A 858 47.89 -52.43 -10.72
#